data_AF-A0A6L7X6V5-F1
#
_entry.id   AF-A0A6L7X6V5-F1
#
_cell.length_a   1.000
_cell.length_b   1.000
_cell.length_c   1.000
_cell.angle_alpha   90.00
_cell.angle_beta   90.00
_cell.angle_gamma   90.00
#
_symmetry.space_group_name_H-M   'P 1'
#
loop_
_entity.id
_entity.type
_entity.pdbx_description
1 polymer ?
#
loop_
_entity_poly.entity_id
_entity_poly.type
_entity_poly.pdbx_seq_one_letter_code
_entity_poly.pdbx_strand_id
1 'polypeptide(L)'
;MTEATDTNTLVEEAREGLRQFPPALAQEFEAALEAVLPILEPDELAQWLRDGLDIARHSLRSWEASSEYFRASGPVLEQITYDRMRDWCAVGIDLMETSPALSGALFRASPAVLPHLSVSQANDWAAQGQSLYKGTWKSGSLSAQYFDVSPQILPHLPLSQMRLLVDLIDSLASHSYELASACLGMAPGVLSQLDRADRAPFLEFGGIVAHTAWVDARVYFERGPGALRQVSEDQRPRYLSLAGQVAMQVGRLGHPYFIEAAQAFSEVDKDIHEGLLELAEQLAQHSGDAAMEFIKSSPRVAQRLGIDDIARWQEFGLTILQQSRDGGEAFFRLESARGEEVMEALSSRVDLDRVSELIRMYCKALTGVDVGVKASEELTAKGVGWVDESSPTTEGTTIYLPENVERYPTKEENFAVYKVFATHQAGRLEFGSFEYQSELAPILFPPARNGSSNGHGNGVAPTVGEGEEVEIHTDMERFFDQFEDRRLAHDLFTIVEDTRIDTIVKREYAGVRRAFSRLQQAAIDRRRSVEDMPARQAMVENLLRASLDEIGRIRWPNELAEEMRAPLRILNRIRQEGATVQDSAAATALLYEWLSQIPNVELDTEDWSDFEQEMSGDPDAGEDSDMMPGSGSSGLEESFMPFMPGSEERPYDSPDPVDLRGHLQPELLHGEKKR
;
A
#
# COMPACT_ATOMS: atom_id res chain seq x y z
N MET A 1 40.36 34.52 61.47
CA MET A 1 39.84 35.86 61.85
C MET A 1 40.25 36.93 60.83
N THR A 2 41.48 36.89 60.31
CA THR A 2 41.98 37.85 59.30
C THR A 2 41.28 37.72 57.94
N GLU A 3 41.13 36.51 57.39
CA GLU A 3 40.46 36.28 56.08
C GLU A 3 38.97 36.64 56.09
N ALA A 4 38.22 36.26 57.13
CA ALA A 4 36.79 36.60 57.26
C ALA A 4 36.52 38.11 57.37
N THR A 5 37.52 38.89 57.77
CA THR A 5 37.42 40.36 57.85
C THR A 5 37.64 40.97 56.46
N ASP A 6 38.52 40.37 55.64
CA ASP A 6 38.85 40.83 54.28
C ASP A 6 37.69 40.55 53.30
N THR A 7 37.09 39.36 53.36
CA THR A 7 35.91 39.00 52.56
C THR A 7 34.70 39.91 52.82
N ASN A 8 34.43 40.22 54.09
CA ASN A 8 33.31 41.10 54.45
C ASN A 8 33.53 42.54 53.98
N THR A 9 34.78 43.02 54.01
CA THR A 9 35.15 44.33 53.45
C THR A 9 34.92 44.39 51.95
N LEU A 10 35.36 43.39 51.19
CA LEU A 10 35.16 43.32 49.74
C LEU A 10 33.67 43.33 49.33
N VAL A 11 32.84 42.59 50.07
CA VAL A 11 31.38 42.55 49.83
C VAL A 11 30.73 43.91 50.12
N GLU A 12 31.08 44.58 51.22
CA GLU A 12 30.56 45.91 51.54
C GLU A 12 30.99 46.97 50.51
N GLU A 13 32.23 46.89 50.01
CA GLU A 13 32.70 47.75 48.91
C GLU A 13 31.90 47.53 47.62
N ALA A 14 31.58 46.28 47.29
CA ALA A 14 30.74 45.97 46.15
C ALA A 14 29.29 46.47 46.34
N ARG A 15 28.71 46.29 47.53
CA ARG A 15 27.39 46.84 47.90
C ARG A 15 27.34 48.35 47.68
N GLU A 16 28.33 49.08 48.19
CA GLU A 16 28.42 50.53 48.00
C GLU A 16 28.56 50.89 46.51
N GLY A 17 29.42 50.17 45.78
CA GLY A 17 29.64 50.35 44.35
C GLY A 17 28.38 50.15 43.49
N LEU A 18 27.44 49.32 43.97
CA LEU A 18 26.17 49.02 43.31
C LEU A 18 25.05 50.03 43.63
N ARG A 19 25.14 50.82 44.71
CA ARG A 19 24.08 51.76 45.15
C ARG A 19 23.71 52.83 44.11
N GLN A 20 24.62 53.12 43.18
CA GLN A 20 24.40 54.08 42.10
C GLN A 20 23.49 53.55 40.97
N PHE A 21 23.18 52.25 40.95
CA PHE A 21 22.34 51.60 39.95
C PHE A 21 20.93 51.29 40.49
N PRO A 22 19.97 50.89 39.62
CA PRO A 22 18.63 50.54 40.07
C PRO A 22 18.62 49.45 41.15
N PRO A 23 17.69 49.52 42.14
CA PRO A 23 17.63 48.56 43.25
C PRO A 23 17.51 47.09 42.83
N ALA A 24 16.99 46.82 41.62
CA ALA A 24 16.90 45.48 41.07
C ALA A 24 18.28 44.80 40.94
N LEU A 25 19.33 45.53 40.55
CA LEU A 25 20.67 44.96 40.45
C LEU A 25 21.21 44.53 41.82
N ALA A 26 20.98 45.35 42.85
CA ALA A 26 21.39 45.01 44.21
C ALA A 26 20.64 43.77 44.73
N GLN A 27 19.37 43.57 44.37
CA GLN A 27 18.61 42.38 44.76
C GLN A 27 19.17 41.10 44.12
N GLU A 28 19.45 41.13 42.82
CA GLU A 28 20.06 39.98 42.11
C GLU A 28 21.48 39.69 42.64
N PHE A 29 22.25 40.74 42.96
CA PHE A 29 23.55 40.60 43.59
C PHE A 29 23.48 39.88 44.94
N GLU A 30 22.60 40.29 45.86
CA GLU A 30 22.49 39.65 47.18
C GLU A 30 22.06 38.19 47.06
N ALA A 31 21.09 37.89 46.19
CA ALA A 31 20.65 36.51 45.95
C ALA A 31 21.78 35.65 45.37
N ALA A 32 22.56 36.20 44.43
CA ALA A 32 23.71 35.50 43.86
C ALA A 32 24.84 35.32 44.88
N LEU A 33 25.10 36.33 45.72
CA LEU A 33 26.12 36.27 46.77
C LEU A 33 25.84 35.12 47.75
N GLU A 34 24.59 34.96 48.19
CA GLU A 34 24.20 33.83 49.05
C GLU A 34 24.49 32.46 48.40
N ALA A 35 24.31 32.35 47.08
CA ALA A 35 24.53 31.11 46.33
C ALA A 35 26.02 30.81 46.09
N VAL A 36 26.85 31.84 45.83
CA VAL A 36 28.26 31.65 45.46
C VAL A 36 29.21 31.66 46.66
N LEU A 37 28.84 32.31 47.77
CA LEU A 37 29.69 32.43 48.97
C LEU A 37 30.13 31.07 49.57
N PRO A 38 29.32 29.99 49.55
CA PRO A 38 29.76 28.67 50.00
C PRO A 38 30.70 27.95 49.03
N ILE A 39 30.83 28.45 47.79
CA ILE A 39 31.49 27.77 46.67
C ILE A 39 32.84 28.42 46.36
N LEU A 40 32.91 29.75 46.38
CA LEU A 40 34.08 30.50 45.91
C LEU A 40 35.11 30.73 47.01
N GLU A 41 36.38 30.57 46.65
CA GLU A 41 37.51 31.00 47.47
C GLU A 41 37.62 32.53 47.52
N PRO A 42 38.28 33.14 48.53
CA PRO A 42 38.32 34.60 48.69
C PRO A 42 38.83 35.37 47.45
N ASP A 43 39.85 34.86 46.76
CA ASP A 43 40.39 35.48 45.54
C ASP A 43 39.43 35.37 44.35
N GLU A 44 38.69 34.25 44.26
CA GLU A 44 37.68 34.00 43.25
C GLU A 44 36.46 34.89 43.47
N LEU A 45 36.01 35.01 44.73
CA LEU A 45 34.96 35.93 45.12
C LEU A 45 35.35 37.37 44.81
N ALA A 46 36.58 37.79 45.11
CA ALA A 46 37.06 39.13 44.78
C ALA A 46 37.02 39.40 43.27
N GLN A 47 37.40 38.42 42.45
CA GLN A 47 37.34 38.56 41.00
C GLN A 47 35.90 38.58 40.47
N TRP A 48 35.02 37.72 40.98
CA TRP A 48 33.59 37.70 40.64
C TRP A 48 32.89 39.03 40.96
N LEU A 49 33.19 39.62 42.13
CA LEU A 49 32.69 40.95 42.51
C LEU A 49 33.18 42.04 41.57
N ARG A 50 34.48 42.01 41.19
CA ARG A 50 35.06 42.96 40.25
C ARG A 50 34.39 42.87 38.88
N ASP A 51 34.27 41.66 38.32
CA ASP A 51 33.65 41.43 37.02
C ASP A 51 32.21 41.97 36.99
N GLY A 52 31.41 41.67 38.01
CA GLY A 52 30.03 42.16 38.09
C GLY A 52 29.92 43.69 38.18
N LEU A 53 30.80 44.35 38.94
CA LEU A 53 30.87 45.81 39.02
C LEU A 53 31.35 46.45 37.72
N ASP A 54 32.34 45.85 37.07
CA ASP A 54 32.91 46.35 35.81
C ASP A 54 31.88 46.25 34.69
N ILE A 55 31.13 45.15 34.61
CA ILE A 55 29.97 45.01 33.71
C ILE A 55 28.95 46.13 33.99
N ALA A 56 28.57 46.35 35.25
CA ALA A 56 27.57 47.37 35.59
C ALA A 56 27.99 48.79 35.18
N ARG A 57 29.29 49.10 35.29
CA ARG A 57 29.88 50.43 35.01
C ARG A 57 30.20 50.68 33.54
N HIS A 58 30.18 49.66 32.70
CA HIS A 58 30.60 49.76 31.30
C HIS A 58 29.80 50.79 30.49
N SER A 59 28.47 50.82 30.63
CA SER A 59 27.59 51.81 29.97
C SER A 59 26.31 52.06 30.78
N LEU A 60 25.53 53.09 30.39
CA LEU A 60 24.32 53.51 31.09
C LEU A 60 23.29 52.38 31.30
N ARG A 61 23.23 51.38 30.40
CA ARG A 61 22.30 50.23 30.49
C ARG A 61 22.99 48.91 30.80
N SER A 62 24.32 48.87 31.00
CA SER A 62 25.04 47.62 31.26
C SER A 62 24.71 47.00 32.62
N TRP A 63 24.08 47.73 33.53
CA TRP A 63 23.54 47.21 34.79
C TRP A 63 22.55 46.04 34.59
N GLU A 64 21.83 45.99 33.46
CA GLU A 64 20.93 44.86 33.12
C GLU A 64 21.75 43.59 32.85
N ALA A 65 22.86 43.70 32.12
CA ALA A 65 23.77 42.59 31.86
C ALA A 65 24.46 42.11 33.14
N SER A 66 24.87 43.05 34.02
CA SER A 66 25.40 42.72 35.35
C SER A 66 24.38 41.99 36.22
N SER A 67 23.10 42.36 36.14
CA SER A 67 22.03 41.66 36.84
C SER A 67 21.93 40.20 36.38
N GLU A 68 21.98 39.96 35.07
CA GLU A 68 21.96 38.60 34.51
C GLU A 68 23.24 37.81 34.82
N TYR A 69 24.41 38.47 34.84
CA TYR A 69 25.68 37.87 35.29
C TYR A 69 25.55 37.32 36.71
N PHE A 70 25.11 38.15 37.66
CA PHE A 70 24.91 37.73 39.04
C PHE A 70 23.89 36.60 39.14
N ARG A 71 22.72 36.76 38.53
CA ARG A 71 21.66 35.73 38.53
C ARG A 71 22.13 34.38 38.00
N ALA A 72 22.92 34.38 36.91
CA ALA A 72 23.41 33.15 36.29
C ALA A 72 24.56 32.48 37.06
N SER A 73 25.27 33.22 37.92
CA SER A 73 26.53 32.77 38.53
C SER A 73 26.40 31.50 39.37
N GLY A 74 25.43 31.44 40.28
CA GLY A 74 25.18 30.25 41.10
C GLY A 74 24.88 29.00 40.25
N PRO A 75 23.81 29.03 39.41
CA PRO A 75 23.47 27.91 38.53
C PRO A 75 24.57 27.48 37.54
N VAL A 76 25.46 28.40 37.13
CA VAL A 76 26.64 28.07 36.32
C VAL A 76 27.69 27.33 37.15
N LEU A 77 27.98 27.80 38.36
CA LEU A 77 28.96 27.18 39.27
C LEU A 77 28.53 25.80 39.79
N GLU A 78 27.23 25.50 39.74
CA GLU A 78 26.72 24.13 39.97
C GLU A 78 27.14 23.14 38.87
N GLN A 79 27.49 23.63 37.67
CA GLN A 79 27.76 22.81 36.48
C GLN A 79 29.23 22.82 36.05
N ILE A 80 29.96 23.91 36.29
CA ILE A 80 31.36 24.08 35.88
C ILE A 80 32.21 24.72 37.01
N THR A 81 33.53 24.54 36.94
CA THR A 81 34.45 25.16 37.92
C THR A 81 34.55 26.68 37.72
N TYR A 82 35.01 27.39 38.75
CA TYR A 82 35.18 28.85 38.68
C TYR A 82 36.11 29.30 37.53
N ASP A 83 37.25 28.63 37.32
CA ASP A 83 38.14 28.93 36.18
C ASP A 83 37.40 28.83 34.82
N ARG A 84 36.54 27.81 34.68
CA ARG A 84 35.73 27.59 33.47
C ARG A 84 34.62 28.62 33.35
N MET A 85 34.01 29.02 34.45
CA MET A 85 33.07 30.14 34.49
C MET A 85 33.76 31.44 34.08
N ARG A 86 34.98 31.72 34.53
CA ARG A 86 35.72 32.92 34.14
C ARG A 86 35.96 32.97 32.63
N ASP A 87 36.43 31.86 32.04
CA ASP A 87 36.62 31.74 30.59
C ASP A 87 35.28 31.96 29.84
N TRP A 88 34.17 31.44 30.36
CA TRP A 88 32.83 31.65 29.82
C TRP A 88 32.37 33.11 29.92
N CYS A 89 32.58 33.73 31.10
CA CYS A 89 32.19 35.09 31.38
C CYS A 89 32.97 36.11 30.56
N ALA A 90 34.26 35.83 30.27
CA ALA A 90 35.06 36.63 29.37
C ALA A 90 34.37 36.81 28.00
N VAL A 91 33.75 35.77 27.45
CA VAL A 91 32.99 35.85 26.20
C VAL A 91 31.77 36.80 26.32
N GLY A 92 31.05 36.73 27.44
CA GLY A 92 29.93 37.65 27.69
C GLY A 92 30.36 39.09 27.88
N ILE A 93 31.52 39.32 28.52
CA ILE A 93 32.14 40.64 28.69
C ILE A 93 32.60 41.18 27.33
N ASP A 94 33.25 40.38 26.49
CA ASP A 94 33.66 40.79 25.14
C ASP A 94 32.44 41.18 24.28
N LEU A 95 31.32 40.46 24.42
CA LEU A 95 30.08 40.76 23.70
C LEU A 95 29.43 42.09 24.15
N MET A 96 29.75 42.57 25.36
CA MET A 96 29.26 43.84 25.90
C MET A 96 29.75 45.05 25.09
N GLU A 97 30.96 44.97 24.51
CA GLU A 97 31.49 46.01 23.59
C GLU A 97 30.58 46.19 22.36
N THR A 98 29.87 45.14 21.96
CA THR A 98 28.92 45.19 20.84
C THR A 98 27.55 45.67 21.29
N SER A 99 27.02 45.09 22.37
CA SER A 99 25.73 45.48 22.94
C SER A 99 25.55 44.89 24.34
N PRO A 100 25.27 45.72 25.37
CA PRO A 100 24.95 45.22 26.70
C PRO A 100 23.73 44.28 26.74
N ALA A 101 22.75 44.49 25.86
CA ALA A 101 21.57 43.63 25.79
C ALA A 101 21.91 42.20 25.34
N LEU A 102 22.88 42.05 24.43
CA LEU A 102 23.34 40.74 23.95
C LEU A 102 24.12 40.01 25.03
N SER A 103 25.02 40.72 25.72
CA SER A 103 25.75 40.21 26.88
C SER A 103 24.80 39.70 27.96
N GLY A 104 23.78 40.48 28.32
CA GLY A 104 22.75 40.06 29.27
C GLY A 104 21.96 38.83 28.82
N ALA A 105 21.57 38.74 27.54
CA ALA A 105 20.88 37.58 27.00
C ALA A 105 21.76 36.31 27.03
N LEU A 106 23.05 36.44 26.71
CA LEU A 106 24.03 35.36 26.82
C LEU A 106 24.13 34.86 28.27
N PHE A 107 24.32 35.75 29.24
CA PHE A 107 24.40 35.37 30.65
C PHE A 107 23.11 34.69 31.12
N ARG A 108 21.95 35.24 30.78
CA ARG A 108 20.65 34.65 31.11
C ARG A 108 20.49 33.21 30.59
N ALA A 109 20.90 32.97 29.34
CA ALA A 109 20.77 31.66 28.71
C ALA A 109 21.88 30.67 29.15
N SER A 110 22.97 31.16 29.74
CA SER A 110 24.17 30.37 30.07
C SER A 110 23.89 29.12 30.92
N PRO A 111 23.14 29.19 32.05
CA PRO A 111 22.87 28.01 32.85
C PRO A 111 22.19 26.88 32.08
N ALA A 112 21.33 27.22 31.11
CA ALA A 112 20.54 26.25 30.36
C ALA A 112 21.27 25.65 29.14
N VAL A 113 22.31 26.31 28.63
CA VAL A 113 23.10 25.79 27.49
C VAL A 113 24.32 24.97 27.91
N LEU A 114 24.83 25.13 29.13
CA LEU A 114 25.99 24.38 29.64
C LEU A 114 25.87 22.85 29.59
N PRO A 115 24.67 22.23 29.71
CA PRO A 115 24.51 20.79 29.49
C PRO A 115 24.80 20.36 28.04
N HIS A 116 24.80 21.29 27.09
CA HIS A 116 24.92 21.02 25.66
C HIS A 116 26.17 21.63 25.02
N LEU A 117 26.79 22.63 25.65
CA LEU A 117 27.96 23.34 25.14
C LEU A 117 29.13 23.26 26.12
N SER A 118 30.32 23.05 25.56
CA SER A 118 31.58 23.24 26.28
C SER A 118 32.00 24.71 26.33
N VAL A 119 32.83 25.07 27.32
CA VAL A 119 33.42 26.42 27.42
C VAL A 119 34.19 26.83 26.17
N SER A 120 34.87 25.88 25.51
CA SER A 120 35.54 26.15 24.23
C SER A 120 34.60 26.58 23.11
N GLN A 121 33.32 26.21 23.19
CA GLN A 121 32.29 26.56 22.20
C GLN A 121 31.57 27.88 22.53
N ALA A 122 31.87 28.51 23.67
CA ALA A 122 31.22 29.76 24.08
C ALA A 122 31.46 30.88 23.06
N ASN A 123 32.70 31.01 22.55
CA ASN A 123 33.05 32.00 21.53
C ASN A 123 32.27 31.80 20.23
N ASP A 124 32.15 30.56 19.75
CA ASP A 124 31.38 30.26 18.54
C ASP A 124 29.90 30.58 18.75
N TRP A 125 29.34 30.19 19.90
CA TRP A 125 27.94 30.47 20.23
C TRP A 125 27.66 31.98 20.31
N ALA A 126 28.54 32.74 20.95
CA ALA A 126 28.46 34.20 21.02
C ALA A 126 28.61 34.86 19.64
N ALA A 127 29.59 34.43 18.84
CA ALA A 127 29.80 34.92 17.48
C ALA A 127 28.59 34.65 16.58
N GLN A 128 27.93 33.49 16.74
CA GLN A 128 26.71 33.18 16.02
C GLN A 128 25.55 34.11 16.38
N GLY A 129 25.37 34.44 17.66
CA GLY A 129 24.36 35.42 18.09
C GLY A 129 24.71 36.84 17.66
N GLN A 130 25.98 37.22 17.78
CA GLN A 130 26.51 38.52 17.36
C GLN A 130 26.32 38.76 15.85
N SER A 131 26.43 37.73 15.01
CA SER A 131 26.27 37.89 13.55
C SER A 131 24.88 38.37 13.13
N LEU A 132 23.84 38.14 13.94
CA LEU A 132 22.47 38.64 13.73
C LEU A 132 22.30 40.12 14.12
N TYR A 133 23.24 40.70 14.86
CA TYR A 133 23.18 42.09 15.26
C TYR A 133 23.77 43.02 14.21
N LYS A 134 22.98 43.99 13.74
CA LYS A 134 23.36 44.96 12.70
C LYS A 134 23.32 46.41 13.22
N GLY A 135 23.46 46.61 14.53
CA GLY A 135 23.47 47.94 15.16
C GLY A 135 22.10 48.59 15.41
N THR A 136 20.99 47.88 15.18
CA THR A 136 19.63 48.38 15.41
C THR A 136 18.95 47.66 16.56
N TRP A 137 17.96 48.30 17.20
CA TRP A 137 17.19 47.67 18.27
C TRP A 137 16.42 46.42 17.80
N LYS A 138 15.94 46.40 16.54
CA LYS A 138 15.29 45.22 15.95
C LYS A 138 16.26 44.04 15.81
N SER A 139 17.45 44.30 15.24
CA SER A 139 18.50 43.28 15.14
C SER A 139 19.04 42.83 16.50
N GLY A 140 19.07 43.73 17.48
CA GLY A 140 19.44 43.41 18.86
C GLY A 140 18.40 42.51 19.54
N SER A 141 17.11 42.76 19.29
CA SER A 141 16.03 41.91 19.81
C SER A 141 16.07 40.50 19.18
N LEU A 142 16.35 40.41 17.87
CA LEU A 142 16.50 39.13 17.18
C LEU A 142 17.72 38.34 17.68
N SER A 143 18.86 39.01 17.90
CA SER A 143 20.07 38.41 18.45
C SER A 143 19.89 37.95 19.91
N ALA A 144 19.22 38.76 20.75
CA ALA A 144 18.86 38.35 22.10
C ALA A 144 17.93 37.12 22.10
N GLN A 145 16.92 37.11 21.22
CA GLN A 145 16.04 35.96 21.06
C GLN A 145 16.79 34.68 20.67
N TYR A 146 17.84 34.77 19.83
CA TYR A 146 18.68 33.62 19.50
C TYR A 146 19.29 32.98 20.75
N PHE A 147 19.83 33.79 21.68
CA PHE A 147 20.33 33.28 22.95
C PHE A 147 19.22 32.65 23.79
N ASP A 148 18.05 33.31 23.87
CA ASP A 148 16.90 32.81 24.64
C ASP A 148 16.37 31.46 24.14
N VAL A 149 16.36 31.21 22.81
CA VAL A 149 15.88 29.94 22.24
C VAL A 149 16.96 28.86 22.11
N SER A 150 18.25 29.23 22.16
CA SER A 150 19.38 28.31 22.02
C SER A 150 19.29 27.06 22.92
N PRO A 151 18.95 27.15 24.22
CA PRO A 151 18.83 25.98 25.09
C PRO A 151 17.82 24.93 24.62
N GLN A 152 16.80 25.34 23.87
CA GLN A 152 15.76 24.44 23.36
C GLN A 152 16.15 23.84 21.99
N ILE A 153 17.07 24.48 21.26
CA ILE A 153 17.55 24.05 19.94
C ILE A 153 18.69 23.06 20.06
N LEU A 154 19.64 23.31 20.96
CA LEU A 154 20.87 22.52 21.14
C LEU A 154 20.67 21.02 21.44
N PRO A 155 19.60 20.58 22.13
CA PRO A 155 19.26 19.16 22.25
C PRO A 155 19.00 18.48 20.91
N HIS A 156 18.52 19.22 19.91
CA HIS A 156 18.13 18.70 18.60
C HIS A 156 19.18 18.98 17.52
N LEU A 157 19.93 20.06 17.63
CA LEU A 157 20.84 20.54 16.60
C LEU A 157 22.18 20.96 17.22
N PRO A 158 23.30 20.28 16.89
CA PRO A 158 24.60 20.65 17.44
C PRO A 158 25.00 22.06 16.99
N LEU A 159 25.81 22.76 17.79
CA LEU A 159 26.21 24.15 17.52
C LEU A 159 26.82 24.35 16.12
N SER A 160 27.55 23.37 15.60
CA SER A 160 28.11 23.41 14.25
C SER A 160 27.05 23.49 13.16
N GLN A 161 25.91 22.80 13.34
CA GLN A 161 24.77 22.85 12.43
C GLN A 161 23.81 24.00 12.74
N MET A 162 23.81 24.52 13.98
CA MET A 162 23.04 25.70 14.36
C MET A 162 23.37 26.92 13.49
N ARG A 163 24.58 26.96 12.92
CA ARG A 163 24.95 28.00 11.95
C ARG A 163 23.99 28.06 10.75
N LEU A 164 23.51 26.91 10.25
CA LEU A 164 22.54 26.84 9.14
C LEU A 164 21.24 27.59 9.48
N LEU A 165 20.74 27.41 10.71
CA LEU A 165 19.56 28.13 11.17
C LEU A 165 19.85 29.63 11.23
N VAL A 166 21.00 30.03 11.76
CA VAL A 166 21.29 31.46 11.86
C VAL A 166 21.46 32.12 10.49
N ASP A 167 22.10 31.45 9.53
CA ASP A 167 22.26 31.98 8.18
C ASP A 167 20.89 32.14 7.47
N LEU A 168 19.99 31.16 7.66
CA LEU A 168 18.60 31.25 7.24
C LEU A 168 17.90 32.47 7.88
N ILE A 169 18.04 32.64 9.20
CA ILE A 169 17.41 33.74 9.95
C ILE A 169 17.98 35.10 9.54
N ASP A 170 19.29 35.21 9.29
CA ASP A 170 19.92 36.44 8.79
C ASP A 170 19.41 36.80 7.38
N SER A 171 19.24 35.79 6.51
CA SER A 171 18.64 35.96 5.19
C SER A 171 17.22 36.51 5.29
N LEU A 172 16.38 35.96 6.18
CA LEU A 172 15.02 36.47 6.42
C LEU A 172 15.03 37.88 7.01
N ALA A 173 15.95 38.17 7.94
CA ALA A 173 16.06 39.47 8.60
C ALA A 173 16.41 40.60 7.61
N SER A 174 17.09 40.27 6.51
CA SER A 174 17.34 41.22 5.41
C SER A 174 16.05 41.70 4.72
N HIS A 175 14.97 40.92 4.81
CA HIS A 175 13.64 41.25 4.28
C HIS A 175 12.65 41.72 5.36
N SER A 176 12.56 41.00 6.49
CA SER A 176 11.69 41.34 7.62
C SER A 176 12.20 40.72 8.94
N TYR A 177 12.48 41.58 9.92
CA TYR A 177 12.84 41.15 11.28
C TYR A 177 11.68 40.46 12.00
N GLU A 178 10.44 40.87 11.74
CA GLU A 178 9.25 40.26 12.33
C GLU A 178 9.09 38.80 11.88
N LEU A 179 9.31 38.54 10.59
CA LEU A 179 9.29 37.18 10.03
C LEU A 179 10.47 36.34 10.54
N ALA A 180 11.68 36.91 10.56
CA ALA A 180 12.87 36.24 11.10
C ALA A 180 12.69 35.84 12.57
N SER A 181 12.15 36.75 13.40
CA SER A 181 11.86 36.50 14.81
C SER A 181 10.80 35.41 15.00
N ALA A 182 9.76 35.41 14.16
CA ALA A 182 8.74 34.35 14.18
C ALA A 182 9.34 32.97 13.84
N CYS A 183 10.13 32.86 12.77
CA CYS A 183 10.75 31.60 12.37
C CYS A 183 11.75 31.09 13.41
N LEU A 184 12.56 31.98 14.00
CA LEU A 184 13.48 31.65 15.08
C LEU A 184 12.75 31.13 16.32
N GLY A 185 11.62 31.75 16.69
CA GLY A 185 10.79 31.30 17.80
C GLY A 185 10.13 29.93 17.56
N MET A 186 9.87 29.58 16.30
CA MET A 186 9.30 28.29 15.92
C MET A 186 10.33 27.15 15.85
N ALA A 187 11.62 27.48 15.64
CA ALA A 187 12.67 26.50 15.37
C ALA A 187 12.75 25.33 16.38
N PRO A 188 12.64 25.52 17.72
CA PRO A 188 12.66 24.39 18.65
C PRO A 188 11.53 23.38 18.42
N GLY A 189 10.30 23.87 18.22
CA GLY A 189 9.12 23.05 17.95
C GLY A 189 9.18 22.35 16.59
N VAL A 190 9.82 22.95 15.60
CA VAL A 190 10.04 22.35 14.28
C VAL A 190 11.10 21.24 14.35
N LEU A 191 12.26 21.52 14.96
CA LEU A 191 13.37 20.56 15.04
C LEU A 191 13.03 19.32 15.87
N SER A 192 12.18 19.45 16.88
CA SER A 192 11.68 18.32 17.67
C SER A 192 10.73 17.39 16.90
N GLN A 193 10.10 17.86 15.81
CA GLN A 193 9.25 17.05 14.93
C GLN A 193 10.00 16.37 13.80
N LEU A 194 11.29 16.69 13.62
CA LEU A 194 12.14 16.17 12.56
C LEU A 194 13.07 15.08 13.11
N ASP A 195 13.25 14.04 12.30
CA ASP A 195 14.24 13.02 12.55
C ASP A 195 15.65 13.59 12.47
N ARG A 196 16.59 12.96 13.16
CA ARG A 196 17.96 13.51 13.28
C ARG A 196 18.64 13.72 11.92
N ALA A 197 18.41 12.82 10.98
CA ALA A 197 18.98 12.90 9.62
C ALA A 197 18.38 14.06 8.80
N ASP A 198 17.15 14.47 9.10
CA ASP A 198 16.39 15.45 8.32
C ASP A 198 16.70 16.90 8.73
N ARG A 199 17.18 17.13 9.95
CA ARG A 199 17.33 18.48 10.54
C ARG A 199 18.23 19.41 9.73
N ALA A 200 19.42 18.95 9.35
CA ALA A 200 20.34 19.78 8.56
C ALA A 200 19.83 20.01 7.12
N PRO A 201 19.44 18.97 6.35
CA PRO A 201 18.83 19.16 5.03
C PRO A 201 17.59 20.08 5.04
N PHE A 202 16.77 19.99 6.09
CA PHE A 202 15.60 20.86 6.24
C PHE A 202 15.98 22.33 6.41
N LEU A 203 17.04 22.62 7.19
CA LEU A 203 17.52 24.00 7.34
C LEU A 203 18.22 24.50 6.07
N GLU A 204 18.95 23.64 5.37
CA GLU A 204 19.57 23.98 4.08
C GLU A 204 18.51 24.37 3.04
N PHE A 205 17.46 23.56 2.89
CA PHE A 205 16.34 23.92 2.02
C PHE A 205 15.60 25.16 2.53
N GLY A 206 15.44 25.32 3.84
CA GLY A 206 14.88 26.53 4.43
C GLY A 206 15.66 27.80 4.11
N GLY A 207 17.00 27.71 4.02
CA GLY A 207 17.86 28.80 3.57
C GLY A 207 17.60 29.17 2.10
N ILE A 208 17.39 28.17 1.24
CA ILE A 208 16.98 28.38 -0.15
C ILE A 208 15.61 29.06 -0.23
N VAL A 209 14.62 28.59 0.54
CA VAL A 209 13.29 29.22 0.63
C VAL A 209 13.40 30.67 1.12
N ALA A 210 14.23 30.94 2.14
CA ALA A 210 14.47 32.28 2.63
C ALA A 210 15.09 33.21 1.56
N HIS A 211 15.81 32.67 0.59
CA HIS A 211 16.41 33.42 -0.51
C HIS A 211 15.45 33.62 -1.69
N THR A 212 14.76 32.56 -2.12
CA THR A 212 13.95 32.55 -3.36
C THR A 212 12.48 32.89 -3.12
N ALA A 213 11.95 32.59 -1.94
CA ALA A 213 10.54 32.63 -1.59
C ALA A 213 10.31 33.06 -0.13
N TRP A 214 11.00 34.10 0.34
CA TRP A 214 11.01 34.50 1.77
C TRP A 214 9.64 34.67 2.40
N VAL A 215 8.61 35.08 1.64
CA VAL A 215 7.24 35.25 2.14
C VAL A 215 6.64 33.92 2.62
N ASP A 216 7.09 32.81 2.05
CA ASP A 216 6.62 31.46 2.37
C ASP A 216 7.42 30.80 3.50
N ALA A 217 8.49 31.43 4.01
CA ALA A 217 9.37 30.84 5.01
C ALA A 217 8.64 30.44 6.30
N ARG A 218 7.66 31.25 6.74
CA ARG A 218 6.84 30.89 7.91
C ARG A 218 5.98 29.66 7.63
N VAL A 219 5.33 29.61 6.46
CA VAL A 219 4.50 28.47 6.04
C VAL A 219 5.36 27.21 5.91
N TYR A 220 6.59 27.35 5.42
CA TYR A 220 7.57 26.27 5.40
C TYR A 220 7.90 25.73 6.80
N PHE A 221 8.14 26.59 7.80
CA PHE A 221 8.33 26.14 9.19
C PHE A 221 7.07 25.48 9.75
N GLU A 222 5.87 26.01 9.44
CA GLU A 222 4.59 25.48 9.95
C GLU A 222 4.22 24.12 9.34
N ARG A 223 4.39 23.95 8.02
CA ARG A 223 3.88 22.79 7.26
C ARG A 223 4.97 21.83 6.80
N GLY A 224 6.23 22.28 6.76
CA GLY A 224 7.36 21.52 6.23
C GLY A 224 7.57 20.15 6.88
N PRO A 225 7.59 20.03 8.23
CA PRO A 225 7.72 18.72 8.89
C PRO A 225 6.58 17.76 8.52
N GLY A 226 5.36 18.27 8.36
CA GLY A 226 4.20 17.46 7.96
C GLY A 226 4.27 16.98 6.52
N ALA A 227 4.76 17.83 5.61
CA ALA A 227 5.02 17.47 4.22
C ALA A 227 6.13 16.42 4.12
N LEU A 228 7.24 16.61 4.84
CA LEU A 228 8.39 15.70 4.77
C LEU A 228 8.06 14.27 5.25
N ARG A 229 7.14 14.12 6.22
CA ARG A 229 6.66 12.81 6.70
C ARG A 229 5.93 11.98 5.65
N GLN A 230 5.43 12.60 4.58
CA GLN A 230 4.81 11.87 3.47
C GLN A 230 5.82 11.12 2.61
N VAL A 231 7.10 11.52 2.66
CA VAL A 231 8.18 10.89 1.90
C VAL A 231 8.83 9.78 2.75
N SER A 232 9.15 8.66 2.09
CA SER A 232 9.93 7.55 2.68
C SER A 232 11.17 8.07 3.40
N GLU A 233 11.44 7.54 4.61
CA GLU A 233 12.43 8.06 5.56
C GLU A 233 13.82 8.21 4.95
N ASP A 234 14.29 7.18 4.24
CA ASP A 234 15.62 7.15 3.63
C ASP A 234 15.77 8.14 2.45
N GLN A 235 14.65 8.62 1.90
CA GLN A 235 14.61 9.47 0.72
C GLN A 235 14.41 10.96 1.04
N ARG A 236 14.11 11.32 2.29
CA ARG A 236 13.84 12.71 2.71
C ARG A 236 15.00 13.69 2.44
N PRO A 237 16.27 13.36 2.73
CA PRO A 237 17.39 14.25 2.39
C PRO A 237 17.52 14.48 0.88
N ARG A 238 17.33 13.41 0.09
CA ARG A 238 17.38 13.45 -1.38
C ARG A 238 16.26 14.33 -1.94
N TYR A 239 15.05 14.16 -1.42
CA TYR A 239 13.90 14.99 -1.77
C TYR A 239 14.10 16.48 -1.44
N LEU A 240 14.64 16.81 -0.25
CA LEU A 240 14.95 18.20 0.12
C LEU A 240 16.04 18.80 -0.78
N SER A 241 17.03 18.01 -1.18
CA SER A 241 18.05 18.44 -2.14
C SER A 241 17.46 18.76 -3.51
N LEU A 242 16.61 17.86 -4.04
CA LEU A 242 15.88 18.09 -5.30
C LEU A 242 14.98 19.33 -5.22
N ALA A 243 14.21 19.49 -4.14
CA ALA A 243 13.37 20.65 -3.91
C ALA A 243 14.18 21.95 -3.87
N GLY A 244 15.35 21.93 -3.23
CA GLY A 244 16.30 23.04 -3.21
C GLY A 244 16.83 23.39 -4.60
N GLN A 245 17.27 22.39 -5.36
CA GLN A 245 17.71 22.57 -6.75
C GLN A 245 16.62 23.21 -7.60
N VAL A 246 15.39 22.70 -7.53
CA VAL A 246 14.26 23.24 -8.30
C VAL A 246 13.90 24.65 -7.85
N ALA A 247 13.84 24.92 -6.54
CA ALA A 247 13.54 26.24 -6.01
C ALA A 247 14.53 27.31 -6.50
N MET A 248 15.81 26.97 -6.67
CA MET A 248 16.81 27.87 -7.27
C MET A 248 16.58 28.14 -8.76
N GLN A 249 15.93 27.23 -9.49
CA GLN A 249 15.59 27.40 -10.91
C GLN A 249 14.28 28.19 -11.11
N VAL A 250 13.25 27.89 -10.33
CA VAL A 250 11.88 28.43 -10.52
C VAL A 250 11.54 29.60 -9.59
N GLY A 251 12.40 29.89 -8.61
CA GLY A 251 12.23 30.98 -7.66
C GLY A 251 11.04 30.76 -6.72
N ARG A 252 10.08 31.68 -6.73
CA ARG A 252 8.94 31.70 -5.80
C ARG A 252 8.05 30.46 -5.85
N LEU A 253 8.03 29.74 -6.96
CA LEU A 253 7.24 28.50 -7.09
C LEU A 253 7.87 27.31 -6.36
N GLY A 254 9.13 27.42 -5.90
CA GLY A 254 9.85 26.32 -5.28
C GLY A 254 9.20 25.78 -4.01
N HIS A 255 8.71 26.66 -3.12
CA HIS A 255 8.02 26.22 -1.90
C HIS A 255 6.65 25.57 -2.19
N PRO A 256 5.77 26.16 -3.02
CA PRO A 256 4.55 25.50 -3.46
C PRO A 256 4.81 24.10 -4.06
N TYR A 257 5.80 23.97 -4.95
CA TYR A 257 6.15 22.67 -5.54
C TYR A 257 6.62 21.65 -4.50
N PHE A 258 7.39 22.06 -3.50
CA PHE A 258 7.72 21.19 -2.38
C PHE A 258 6.44 20.69 -1.68
N ILE A 259 5.49 21.56 -1.32
CA ILE A 259 4.27 21.10 -0.66
C ILE A 259 3.43 20.16 -1.55
N GLU A 260 3.27 20.49 -2.83
CA GLU A 260 2.48 19.69 -3.78
C GLU A 260 3.13 18.34 -4.10
N ALA A 261 4.45 18.30 -4.28
CA ALA A 261 5.19 17.06 -4.52
C ALA A 261 5.14 16.13 -3.31
N ALA A 262 5.25 16.65 -2.09
CA ALA A 262 5.08 15.87 -0.86
C ALA A 262 3.65 15.29 -0.74
N GLN A 263 2.63 16.05 -1.14
CA GLN A 263 1.26 15.55 -1.19
C GLN A 263 1.12 14.41 -2.20
N ALA A 264 1.71 14.53 -3.39
CA ALA A 264 1.70 13.45 -4.37
C ALA A 264 2.39 12.17 -3.85
N PHE A 265 3.51 12.30 -3.14
CA PHE A 265 4.16 11.16 -2.47
C PHE A 265 3.26 10.48 -1.42
N SER A 266 2.29 11.18 -0.82
CA SER A 266 1.34 10.54 0.11
C SER A 266 0.33 9.60 -0.56
N GLU A 267 0.19 9.69 -1.89
CA GLU A 267 -0.79 8.95 -2.69
C GLU A 267 -0.17 7.78 -3.47
N VAL A 268 1.14 7.54 -3.30
CA VAL A 268 1.88 6.43 -3.93
C VAL A 268 2.54 5.57 -2.85
N ASP A 269 2.85 4.33 -3.21
CA ASP A 269 3.55 3.41 -2.29
C ASP A 269 4.98 3.92 -2.00
N LYS A 270 5.40 3.83 -0.73
CA LYS A 270 6.74 4.25 -0.29
C LYS A 270 7.85 3.51 -1.01
N ASP A 271 7.61 2.27 -1.43
CA ASP A 271 8.59 1.42 -2.13
C ASP A 271 9.04 2.01 -3.48
N ILE A 272 8.20 2.85 -4.11
CA ILE A 272 8.55 3.46 -5.41
C ILE A 272 9.12 4.89 -5.29
N HIS A 273 9.21 5.47 -4.09
CA HIS A 273 9.67 6.85 -3.92
C HIS A 273 11.11 7.07 -4.41
N GLU A 274 12.00 6.10 -4.18
CA GLU A 274 13.40 6.18 -4.63
C GLU A 274 13.48 6.30 -6.16
N GLY A 275 12.77 5.42 -6.87
CA GLY A 275 12.73 5.43 -8.33
C GLY A 275 12.11 6.70 -8.90
N LEU A 276 11.01 7.18 -8.31
CA LEU A 276 10.39 8.44 -8.72
C LEU A 276 11.32 9.65 -8.50
N LEU A 277 12.05 9.70 -7.39
CA LEU A 277 13.02 10.78 -7.14
C LEU A 277 14.19 10.73 -8.11
N GLU A 278 14.70 9.55 -8.43
CA GLU A 278 15.76 9.39 -9.44
C GLU A 278 15.34 9.89 -10.81
N LEU A 279 14.13 9.53 -11.26
CA LEU A 279 13.57 10.01 -12.52
C LEU A 279 13.33 11.53 -12.51
N ALA A 280 12.85 12.09 -11.40
CA ALA A 280 12.63 13.52 -11.24
C ALA A 280 13.95 14.32 -11.23
N GLU A 281 15.02 13.80 -10.63
CA GLU A 281 16.35 14.42 -10.66
C GLU A 281 16.91 14.54 -12.07
N GLN A 282 16.69 13.54 -12.92
CA GLN A 282 17.08 13.60 -14.33
C GLN A 282 16.32 14.71 -15.09
N LEU A 283 15.03 14.88 -14.80
CA LEU A 283 14.23 15.98 -15.35
C LEU A 283 14.71 17.34 -14.83
N ALA A 284 15.06 17.45 -13.55
CA ALA A 284 15.49 18.69 -12.91
C ALA A 284 16.84 19.22 -13.44
N GLN A 285 17.62 18.39 -14.14
CA GLN A 285 18.79 18.85 -14.90
C GLN A 285 18.41 19.72 -16.12
N HIS A 286 17.17 19.60 -16.60
CA HIS A 286 16.66 20.27 -17.80
C HIS A 286 15.57 21.30 -17.48
N SER A 287 14.56 20.93 -16.66
CA SER A 287 13.52 21.83 -16.17
C SER A 287 13.03 21.38 -14.79
N GLY A 288 13.18 22.24 -13.79
CA GLY A 288 12.62 22.03 -12.45
C GLY A 288 11.10 22.00 -12.43
N ASP A 289 10.44 22.75 -13.32
CA ASP A 289 8.98 22.70 -13.49
C ASP A 289 8.55 21.30 -13.96
N ALA A 290 9.22 20.75 -14.98
CA ALA A 290 8.93 19.40 -15.49
C ALA A 290 9.15 18.31 -14.42
N ALA A 291 10.22 18.43 -13.62
CA ALA A 291 10.49 17.50 -12.52
C ALA A 291 9.37 17.49 -11.46
N MET A 292 8.88 18.66 -11.09
CA MET A 292 7.81 18.77 -10.09
C MET A 292 6.46 18.36 -10.64
N GLU A 293 6.14 18.68 -11.90
CA GLU A 293 4.93 18.20 -12.56
C GLU A 293 4.93 16.68 -12.78
N PHE A 294 6.10 16.07 -13.01
CA PHE A 294 6.25 14.61 -13.01
C PHE A 294 5.90 14.00 -11.66
N ILE A 295 6.46 14.52 -10.54
CA ILE A 295 6.12 14.00 -9.21
C ILE A 295 4.63 14.21 -8.92
N LYS A 296 4.07 15.38 -9.23
CA LYS A 296 2.66 15.69 -9.03
C LYS A 296 1.72 14.78 -9.82
N SER A 297 2.10 14.38 -11.03
CA SER A 297 1.31 13.44 -11.84
C SER A 297 1.52 11.98 -11.46
N SER A 298 2.59 11.65 -10.74
CA SER A 298 2.97 10.27 -10.41
C SER A 298 1.85 9.41 -9.78
N PRO A 299 0.93 9.91 -8.92
CA PRO A 299 -0.16 9.07 -8.41
C PRO A 299 -1.10 8.59 -9.52
N ARG A 300 -1.42 9.45 -10.49
CA ARG A 300 -2.27 9.09 -11.63
C ARG A 300 -1.56 8.16 -12.59
N VAL A 301 -0.26 8.36 -12.78
CA VAL A 301 0.55 7.50 -13.66
C VAL A 301 0.72 6.11 -13.03
N ALA A 302 1.00 6.04 -11.73
CA ALA A 302 1.18 4.80 -10.98
C ALA A 302 -0.11 3.96 -10.85
N GLN A 303 -1.29 4.57 -11.01
CA GLN A 303 -2.56 3.83 -11.13
C GLN A 303 -2.67 3.01 -12.42
N ARG A 304 -1.84 3.30 -13.43
CA ARG A 304 -1.93 2.66 -14.76
C ARG A 304 -0.63 1.97 -15.19
N LEU A 305 0.51 2.36 -14.62
CA LEU A 305 1.83 1.90 -14.99
C LEU A 305 2.60 1.40 -13.77
N GLY A 306 3.30 0.27 -13.92
CA GLY A 306 4.35 -0.14 -12.99
C GLY A 306 5.60 0.75 -13.11
N ILE A 307 6.49 0.70 -12.11
CA ILE A 307 7.66 1.61 -12.03
C ILE A 307 8.57 1.56 -13.26
N ASP A 308 8.77 0.38 -13.86
CA ASP A 308 9.58 0.23 -15.08
C ASP A 308 8.96 0.96 -16.29
N ASP A 309 7.63 0.94 -16.39
CA ASP A 309 6.90 1.64 -17.45
C ASP A 309 6.75 3.13 -17.15
N ILE A 310 6.71 3.54 -15.87
CA ILE A 310 6.86 4.95 -15.48
C ILE A 310 8.22 5.49 -15.96
N ALA A 311 9.30 4.72 -15.81
CA ALA A 311 10.62 5.11 -16.29
C ALA A 311 10.64 5.30 -17.82
N ARG A 312 10.01 4.40 -18.58
CA ARG A 312 9.86 4.53 -20.05
C ARG A 312 9.00 5.74 -20.44
N TRP A 313 7.91 5.96 -19.73
CA TRP A 313 7.03 7.12 -19.93
C TRP A 313 7.80 8.42 -19.68
N GLN A 314 8.60 8.46 -18.60
CA GLN A 314 9.47 9.59 -18.29
C GLN A 314 10.56 9.80 -19.34
N GLU A 315 11.22 8.74 -19.84
CA GLU A 315 12.25 8.85 -20.88
C GLU A 315 11.69 9.45 -22.18
N PHE A 316 10.46 9.07 -22.53
CA PHE A 316 9.75 9.66 -23.67
C PHE A 316 9.44 11.14 -23.42
N GLY A 317 8.94 11.49 -22.23
CA GLY A 317 8.70 12.87 -21.83
C GLY A 317 9.98 13.72 -21.81
N LEU A 318 11.10 13.15 -21.36
CA LEU A 318 12.42 13.78 -21.35
C LEU A 318 12.90 14.07 -22.77
N THR A 319 12.68 13.15 -23.71
CA THR A 319 13.00 13.36 -25.13
C THR A 319 12.21 14.55 -25.70
N ILE A 320 10.93 14.68 -25.34
CA ILE A 320 10.12 15.85 -25.72
C ILE A 320 10.67 17.11 -25.05
N LEU A 321 10.98 17.06 -23.76
CA LEU A 321 11.50 18.19 -22.98
C LEU A 321 12.80 18.75 -23.57
N GLN A 322 13.70 17.88 -24.04
CA GLN A 322 14.96 18.26 -24.69
C GLN A 322 14.74 18.94 -26.05
N GLN A 323 13.64 18.64 -26.73
CA GLN A 323 13.28 19.26 -28.02
C GLN A 323 12.47 20.55 -27.83
N SER A 324 11.59 20.58 -26.83
CA SER A 324 10.69 21.69 -26.52
C SER A 324 10.36 21.69 -25.03
N ARG A 325 10.79 22.74 -24.31
CA ARG A 325 10.53 22.89 -22.87
C ARG A 325 9.04 22.86 -22.55
N ASP A 326 8.25 23.72 -23.19
CA ASP A 326 6.80 23.81 -22.98
C ASP A 326 6.09 22.48 -23.33
N GLY A 327 6.59 21.77 -24.35
CA GLY A 327 6.05 20.47 -24.75
C GLY A 327 6.27 19.38 -23.70
N GLY A 328 7.46 19.33 -23.11
CA GLY A 328 7.78 18.40 -22.02
C GLY A 328 7.02 18.72 -20.74
N GLU A 329 6.92 20.00 -20.39
CA GLU A 329 6.15 20.45 -19.21
C GLU A 329 4.65 20.15 -19.36
N ALA A 330 4.08 20.31 -20.56
CA ALA A 330 2.68 19.92 -20.82
C ALA A 330 2.48 18.40 -20.80
N PHE A 331 3.49 17.61 -21.22
CA PHE A 331 3.47 16.15 -21.14
C PHE A 331 3.38 15.68 -19.68
N PHE A 332 4.24 16.18 -18.80
CA PHE A 332 4.23 15.81 -17.38
C PHE A 332 3.04 16.36 -16.59
N ARG A 333 2.38 17.42 -17.08
CA ARG A 333 1.07 17.88 -16.55
C ARG A 333 -0.12 17.03 -16.99
N LEU A 334 0.09 16.02 -17.83
CA LEU A 334 -0.99 15.24 -18.46
C LEU A 334 -1.95 16.09 -19.31
N GLU A 335 -1.45 17.20 -19.89
CA GLU A 335 -2.23 18.07 -20.78
C GLU A 335 -2.04 17.75 -22.27
N SER A 336 -1.08 16.87 -22.58
CA SER A 336 -0.77 16.47 -23.94
C SER A 336 -1.50 15.17 -24.31
N ALA A 337 -2.20 15.17 -25.45
CA ALA A 337 -2.77 13.96 -26.05
C ALA A 337 -1.71 12.86 -26.25
N ARG A 338 -0.48 13.27 -26.58
CA ARG A 338 0.64 12.35 -26.75
C ARG A 338 1.08 11.71 -25.43
N GLY A 339 0.88 12.37 -24.29
CA GLY A 339 1.16 11.82 -22.96
C GLY A 339 0.21 10.69 -22.60
N GLU A 340 -1.09 10.88 -22.87
CA GLU A 340 -2.12 9.85 -22.71
C GLU A 340 -1.90 8.68 -23.69
N GLU A 341 -1.56 8.95 -24.96
CA GLU A 341 -1.28 7.90 -25.95
C GLU A 341 -0.11 6.99 -25.52
N VAL A 342 0.97 7.57 -24.99
CA VAL A 342 2.14 6.80 -24.54
C VAL A 342 1.82 6.02 -23.27
N MET A 343 1.11 6.63 -22.32
CA MET A 343 0.67 5.95 -21.11
C MET A 343 -0.25 4.76 -21.44
N GLU A 344 -1.16 4.94 -22.39
CA GLU A 344 -2.04 3.87 -22.87
C GLU A 344 -1.29 2.73 -23.56
N ALA A 345 -0.25 3.07 -24.32
CA ALA A 345 0.58 2.09 -25.01
C ALA A 345 1.46 1.29 -24.04
N LEU A 346 1.88 1.90 -22.94
CA LEU A 346 2.68 1.27 -21.90
C LEU A 346 1.83 0.51 -20.86
N SER A 347 0.56 0.87 -20.71
CA SER A 347 -0.35 0.19 -19.79
C SER A 347 -0.57 -1.27 -20.19
N SER A 348 -0.38 -2.16 -19.22
CA SER A 348 -0.66 -3.59 -19.39
C SER A 348 -2.18 -3.89 -19.32
N ARG A 349 -2.96 -2.98 -18.71
CA ARG A 349 -4.40 -3.11 -18.52
C ARG A 349 -5.16 -3.09 -19.86
N VAL A 350 -6.19 -3.93 -19.95
CA VAL A 350 -7.15 -3.94 -21.06
C VAL A 350 -8.54 -3.70 -20.53
N ASP A 351 -9.14 -2.56 -20.89
CA ASP A 351 -10.53 -2.25 -20.58
C ASP A 351 -11.47 -2.89 -21.61
N LEU A 352 -12.57 -3.48 -21.12
CA LEU A 352 -13.55 -4.18 -21.95
C LEU A 352 -14.25 -3.23 -22.91
N ASP A 353 -14.56 -2.00 -22.49
CA ASP A 353 -15.26 -1.00 -23.33
C ASP A 353 -14.58 -0.79 -24.68
N ARG A 354 -13.24 -0.76 -24.71
CA ARG A 354 -12.39 -0.58 -25.89
C ARG A 354 -12.35 -1.80 -26.80
N VAL A 355 -12.50 -3.00 -26.24
CA VAL A 355 -12.41 -4.27 -27.00
C VAL A 355 -13.75 -4.99 -27.13
N SER A 356 -14.83 -4.46 -26.56
CA SER A 356 -16.15 -5.08 -26.48
C SER A 356 -16.71 -5.45 -27.84
N GLU A 357 -16.66 -4.52 -28.80
CA GLU A 357 -17.05 -4.73 -30.19
C GLU A 357 -16.25 -5.84 -30.87
N LEU A 358 -14.93 -5.86 -30.66
CA LEU A 358 -14.03 -6.87 -31.21
C LEU A 358 -14.32 -8.25 -30.62
N ILE A 359 -14.51 -8.34 -29.30
CA ILE A 359 -14.88 -9.57 -28.61
C ILE A 359 -16.28 -10.03 -29.03
N ARG A 360 -17.22 -9.11 -29.25
CA ARG A 360 -18.56 -9.45 -29.77
C ARG A 360 -18.48 -10.07 -31.16
N MET A 361 -17.72 -9.46 -32.08
CA MET A 361 -17.48 -10.02 -33.41
C MET A 361 -16.77 -11.37 -33.33
N TYR A 362 -15.83 -11.53 -32.40
CA TYR A 362 -15.16 -12.80 -32.12
C TYR A 362 -16.15 -13.88 -31.66
N CYS A 363 -16.98 -13.62 -30.64
CA CYS A 363 -18.00 -14.57 -30.16
C CYS A 363 -19.03 -14.92 -31.24
N LYS A 364 -19.43 -13.95 -32.07
CA LYS A 364 -20.31 -14.18 -33.21
C LYS A 364 -19.68 -15.09 -34.26
N ALA A 365 -18.38 -14.94 -34.51
CA ALA A 365 -17.65 -15.78 -35.44
C ALA A 365 -17.49 -17.23 -34.94
N LEU A 366 -17.42 -17.42 -33.61
CA LEU A 366 -17.45 -18.74 -32.98
C LEU A 366 -18.87 -19.33 -33.07
N THR A 367 -19.82 -18.72 -32.36
CA THR A 367 -21.16 -19.28 -32.14
C THR A 367 -22.09 -19.27 -33.36
N GLY A 368 -21.78 -18.47 -34.38
CA GLY A 368 -22.65 -18.23 -35.53
C GLY A 368 -23.89 -17.38 -35.25
N VAL A 369 -24.11 -16.95 -34.01
CA VAL A 369 -25.24 -16.11 -33.58
C VAL A 369 -24.77 -14.77 -33.00
N ASP A 370 -25.64 -13.77 -33.01
CA ASP A 370 -25.31 -12.44 -32.49
C ASP A 370 -25.45 -12.43 -30.96
N VAL A 371 -24.33 -12.58 -30.26
CA VAL A 371 -24.26 -12.58 -28.79
C VAL A 371 -23.78 -11.20 -28.32
N GLY A 372 -24.49 -10.55 -27.41
CA GLY A 372 -24.04 -9.31 -26.77
C GLY A 372 -22.81 -9.53 -25.88
N VAL A 373 -21.97 -8.51 -25.70
CA VAL A 373 -20.84 -8.55 -24.75
C VAL A 373 -20.95 -7.35 -23.83
N LYS A 374 -20.94 -7.59 -22.51
CA LYS A 374 -21.15 -6.57 -21.47
C LYS A 374 -20.22 -6.77 -20.28
N ALA A 375 -20.09 -5.74 -19.45
CA ALA A 375 -19.35 -5.84 -18.19
C ALA A 375 -20.17 -6.61 -17.14
N SER A 376 -19.51 -7.42 -16.32
CA SER A 376 -20.17 -8.27 -15.30
C SER A 376 -20.84 -7.46 -14.19
N GLU A 377 -20.38 -6.23 -13.92
CA GLU A 377 -21.00 -5.30 -12.99
C GLU A 377 -22.46 -4.95 -13.36
N GLU A 378 -22.82 -5.00 -14.65
CA GLU A 378 -24.21 -4.79 -15.09
C GLU A 378 -25.18 -5.86 -14.55
N LEU A 379 -24.68 -7.05 -14.16
CA LEU A 379 -25.48 -8.09 -13.50
C LEU A 379 -25.72 -7.77 -12.02
N THR A 380 -24.70 -7.29 -11.33
CA THR A 380 -24.78 -6.86 -9.93
C THR A 380 -25.80 -5.73 -9.77
N ALA A 381 -25.78 -4.76 -10.71
CA ALA A 381 -26.73 -3.65 -10.74
C ALA A 381 -28.20 -4.08 -10.97
N LYS A 382 -28.43 -5.24 -11.59
CA LYS A 382 -29.77 -5.85 -11.77
C LYS A 382 -30.25 -6.61 -10.52
N GLY A 383 -29.50 -6.60 -9.42
CA GLY A 383 -29.86 -7.27 -8.17
C GLY A 383 -29.49 -8.75 -8.13
N VAL A 384 -28.63 -9.23 -9.04
CA VAL A 384 -28.10 -10.60 -9.02
C VAL A 384 -26.89 -10.62 -8.07
N GLY A 385 -27.16 -10.53 -6.76
CA GLY A 385 -26.16 -10.31 -5.70
C GLY A 385 -25.19 -11.46 -5.39
N TRP A 386 -24.95 -12.37 -6.35
CA TRP A 386 -24.16 -13.60 -6.18
C TRP A 386 -23.08 -13.78 -7.25
N VAL A 387 -22.94 -12.85 -8.20
CA VAL A 387 -21.92 -12.91 -9.27
C VAL A 387 -20.68 -12.14 -8.80
N ASP A 388 -19.54 -12.81 -8.76
CA ASP A 388 -18.24 -12.15 -8.62
C ASP A 388 -18.00 -11.22 -9.82
N GLU A 389 -17.81 -9.93 -9.56
CA GLU A 389 -17.61 -8.87 -10.56
C GLU A 389 -16.43 -9.16 -11.50
N SER A 390 -15.54 -10.06 -11.08
CA SER A 390 -14.34 -10.46 -11.83
C SER A 390 -14.47 -11.79 -12.61
N SER A 391 -15.63 -12.46 -12.54
CA SER A 391 -15.86 -13.76 -13.16
C SER A 391 -16.75 -13.69 -14.42
N PRO A 392 -16.40 -14.38 -15.52
CA PRO A 392 -17.20 -14.36 -16.74
C PRO A 392 -18.48 -15.20 -16.60
N THR A 393 -19.56 -14.83 -17.30
CA THR A 393 -20.81 -15.61 -17.33
C THR A 393 -21.63 -15.35 -18.60
N THR A 394 -22.72 -16.07 -18.81
CA THR A 394 -23.63 -15.84 -19.94
C THR A 394 -25.10 -16.10 -19.59
N GLU A 395 -25.99 -15.27 -20.16
CA GLU A 395 -27.45 -15.41 -20.10
C GLU A 395 -28.03 -15.94 -21.44
N GLY A 396 -27.21 -16.57 -22.30
CA GLY A 396 -27.64 -17.09 -23.60
C GLY A 396 -27.53 -16.09 -24.74
N THR A 397 -28.08 -14.89 -24.58
CA THR A 397 -28.03 -13.82 -25.59
C THR A 397 -26.89 -12.83 -25.35
N THR A 398 -26.32 -12.83 -24.15
CA THR A 398 -25.23 -11.94 -23.74
C THR A 398 -24.17 -12.70 -22.95
N ILE A 399 -22.90 -12.43 -23.23
CA ILE A 399 -21.74 -12.83 -22.45
C ILE A 399 -21.28 -11.65 -21.62
N TYR A 400 -21.11 -11.88 -20.33
CA TYR A 400 -20.61 -10.90 -19.36
C TYR A 400 -19.16 -11.23 -19.02
N LEU A 401 -18.30 -10.21 -19.08
CA LEU A 401 -16.85 -10.30 -18.84
C LEU A 401 -16.43 -9.26 -17.81
N PRO A 402 -15.26 -9.37 -17.16
CA PRO A 402 -14.77 -8.33 -16.25
C PRO A 402 -14.63 -6.98 -16.96
N GLU A 403 -14.78 -5.87 -16.25
CA GLU A 403 -14.65 -4.53 -16.82
C GLU A 403 -13.24 -4.25 -17.33
N ASN A 404 -12.23 -4.78 -16.63
CA ASN A 404 -10.83 -4.63 -16.98
C ASN A 404 -10.02 -5.88 -16.59
N VAL A 405 -8.91 -6.12 -17.30
CA VAL A 405 -7.97 -7.21 -16.99
C VAL A 405 -6.54 -6.67 -16.93
N GLU A 406 -5.87 -6.94 -15.81
CA GLU A 406 -4.46 -6.58 -15.55
C GLU A 406 -3.77 -7.70 -14.73
N ARG A 407 -3.74 -8.92 -15.27
CA ARG A 407 -3.17 -10.12 -14.61
C ARG A 407 -1.73 -10.41 -15.02
N TYR A 408 -1.29 -9.89 -16.16
CA TYR A 408 0.00 -10.18 -16.78
C TYR A 408 0.74 -8.89 -17.16
N PRO A 409 2.08 -8.95 -17.35
CA PRO A 409 2.88 -7.75 -17.63
C PRO A 409 2.59 -7.08 -18.97
N THR A 410 2.01 -7.79 -19.95
CA THR A 410 1.78 -7.25 -21.29
C THR A 410 0.31 -7.18 -21.65
N LYS A 411 -0.03 -6.16 -22.46
CA LYS A 411 -1.39 -5.93 -22.94
C LYS A 411 -1.89 -7.07 -23.81
N GLU A 412 -1.03 -7.67 -24.62
CA GLU A 412 -1.34 -8.84 -25.44
C GLU A 412 -1.73 -10.06 -24.59
N GLU A 413 -1.04 -10.25 -23.46
CA GLU A 413 -1.32 -11.34 -22.55
C GLU A 413 -2.62 -11.13 -21.77
N ASN A 414 -2.90 -9.89 -21.35
CA ASN A 414 -4.17 -9.53 -20.73
C ASN A 414 -5.34 -9.59 -21.73
N PHE A 415 -5.14 -9.18 -22.97
CA PHE A 415 -6.15 -9.38 -24.02
C PHE A 415 -6.41 -10.86 -24.30
N ALA A 416 -5.39 -11.73 -24.16
CA ALA A 416 -5.57 -13.17 -24.29
C ALA A 416 -6.45 -13.78 -23.19
N VAL A 417 -6.52 -13.18 -21.99
CA VAL A 417 -7.46 -13.57 -20.92
C VAL A 417 -8.90 -13.36 -21.39
N TYR A 418 -9.24 -12.18 -21.95
CA TYR A 418 -10.57 -11.94 -22.51
C TYR A 418 -10.94 -12.96 -23.58
N LYS A 419 -9.99 -13.31 -24.46
CA LYS A 419 -10.24 -14.36 -25.44
C LYS A 419 -10.55 -15.69 -24.78
N VAL A 420 -9.84 -16.10 -23.74
CA VAL A 420 -10.14 -17.35 -23.01
C VAL A 420 -11.55 -17.31 -22.41
N PHE A 421 -11.87 -16.25 -21.65
CA PHE A 421 -13.18 -16.10 -21.01
C PHE A 421 -14.30 -16.10 -22.06
N ALA A 422 -14.16 -15.28 -23.09
CA ALA A 422 -15.14 -15.17 -24.17
C ALA A 422 -15.30 -16.48 -24.94
N THR A 423 -14.21 -17.19 -25.24
CA THR A 423 -14.26 -18.49 -25.96
C THR A 423 -14.94 -19.54 -25.11
N HIS A 424 -14.67 -19.57 -23.80
CA HIS A 424 -15.31 -20.53 -22.90
C HIS A 424 -16.82 -20.29 -22.80
N GLN A 425 -17.25 -19.04 -22.54
CA GLN A 425 -18.68 -18.72 -22.48
C GLN A 425 -19.38 -18.89 -23.83
N ALA A 426 -18.74 -18.51 -24.93
CA ALA A 426 -19.24 -18.76 -26.28
C ALA A 426 -19.35 -20.27 -26.56
N GLY A 427 -18.36 -21.06 -26.13
CA GLY A 427 -18.35 -22.52 -26.25
C GLY A 427 -19.53 -23.17 -25.55
N ARG A 428 -19.96 -22.66 -24.39
CA ARG A 428 -21.18 -23.14 -23.72
C ARG A 428 -22.45 -22.97 -24.58
N LEU A 429 -22.52 -21.87 -25.34
CA LEU A 429 -23.61 -21.61 -26.28
C LEU A 429 -23.49 -22.49 -27.53
N GLU A 430 -22.32 -22.48 -28.16
CA GLU A 430 -22.06 -23.16 -29.43
C GLU A 430 -22.16 -24.69 -29.32
N PHE A 431 -21.68 -25.25 -28.21
CA PHE A 431 -21.65 -26.69 -27.96
C PHE A 431 -22.80 -27.16 -27.08
N GLY A 432 -23.86 -26.36 -26.94
CA GLY A 432 -25.15 -26.78 -26.43
C GLY A 432 -25.21 -27.11 -24.94
N SER A 433 -24.41 -26.47 -24.08
CA SER A 433 -24.47 -26.65 -22.61
C SER A 433 -25.85 -26.41 -22.01
N PHE A 434 -26.68 -25.65 -22.72
CA PHE A 434 -28.01 -25.24 -22.29
C PHE A 434 -29.14 -25.95 -23.05
N GLU A 435 -28.81 -26.90 -23.92
CA GLU A 435 -29.76 -27.60 -24.79
C GLU A 435 -30.12 -29.00 -24.28
N TYR A 436 -30.03 -29.20 -22.96
CA TYR A 436 -30.42 -30.46 -22.35
C TYR A 436 -31.91 -30.74 -22.55
N GLN A 437 -32.21 -31.98 -22.94
CA GLN A 437 -33.56 -32.46 -23.22
C GLN A 437 -33.68 -33.85 -22.61
N SER A 438 -34.67 -34.01 -21.74
CA SER A 438 -34.90 -35.25 -20.98
C SER A 438 -35.29 -36.45 -21.85
N GLU A 439 -35.79 -36.21 -23.06
CA GLU A 439 -36.20 -37.24 -24.02
C GLU A 439 -35.04 -37.81 -24.85
N LEU A 440 -33.89 -37.10 -24.91
CA LEU A 440 -32.73 -37.51 -25.69
C LEU A 440 -31.82 -38.44 -24.87
N ALA A 441 -31.42 -39.55 -25.48
CA ALA A 441 -30.50 -40.49 -24.83
C ALA A 441 -29.05 -39.99 -24.91
N PRO A 442 -28.23 -40.19 -23.86
CA PRO A 442 -26.78 -40.02 -23.92
C PRO A 442 -26.14 -40.97 -24.95
N ILE A 443 -24.99 -40.57 -25.49
CA ILE A 443 -24.22 -41.31 -26.50
C ILE A 443 -23.15 -42.17 -25.84
N LEU A 444 -22.44 -41.60 -24.86
CA LEU A 444 -21.26 -42.17 -24.23
C LEU A 444 -21.58 -42.96 -22.97
N PHE A 445 -22.65 -42.61 -22.27
CA PHE A 445 -23.01 -43.22 -21.00
C PHE A 445 -24.37 -43.94 -21.11
N PRO A 446 -24.65 -44.94 -20.24
CA PRO A 446 -26.00 -45.46 -20.14
C PRO A 446 -26.96 -44.34 -19.71
N PRO A 447 -28.24 -44.35 -20.13
CA PRO A 447 -29.23 -43.43 -19.61
C PRO A 447 -29.29 -43.55 -18.09
N ALA A 448 -29.35 -42.41 -17.40
CA ALA A 448 -29.45 -42.36 -15.96
C ALA A 448 -30.60 -43.29 -15.52
N ARG A 449 -30.28 -44.26 -14.65
CA ARG A 449 -31.32 -45.10 -14.06
C ARG A 449 -32.16 -44.17 -13.20
N ASN A 450 -33.41 -43.95 -13.60
CA ASN A 450 -34.40 -43.30 -12.74
C ASN A 450 -34.31 -44.00 -11.37
N GLY A 451 -33.78 -43.29 -10.39
CA GLY A 451 -33.83 -43.73 -9.01
C GLY A 451 -35.26 -44.15 -8.73
N SER A 452 -35.41 -45.34 -8.16
CA SER A 452 -36.72 -45.88 -7.82
C SER A 452 -37.58 -44.78 -7.22
N SER A 453 -38.80 -44.70 -7.73
CA SER A 453 -39.96 -44.13 -7.08
C SER A 453 -40.03 -44.59 -5.61
N ASN A 454 -39.25 -43.99 -4.72
CA ASN A 454 -39.43 -44.10 -3.29
C ASN A 454 -40.44 -43.02 -2.88
N GLY A 455 -41.69 -43.33 -3.17
CA GLY A 455 -42.74 -43.19 -2.16
C GLY A 455 -43.13 -41.80 -1.69
N HIS A 456 -43.38 -40.85 -2.59
CA HIS A 456 -44.46 -39.87 -2.40
C HIS A 456 -45.35 -39.75 -3.64
N GLY A 457 -45.58 -40.88 -4.31
CA GLY A 457 -46.80 -41.08 -5.08
C GLY A 457 -48.00 -41.17 -4.15
N ASN A 458 -48.44 -40.04 -3.57
CA ASN A 458 -49.85 -39.89 -3.31
C ASN A 458 -50.43 -39.23 -4.55
N GLY A 459 -51.11 -40.03 -5.36
CA GLY A 459 -51.92 -39.54 -6.47
C GLY A 459 -53.01 -38.64 -5.93
N VAL A 460 -52.69 -37.37 -5.78
CA VAL A 460 -53.65 -36.27 -5.82
C VAL A 460 -53.32 -35.56 -7.11
N ALA A 461 -54.13 -35.83 -8.13
CA ALA A 461 -54.22 -34.92 -9.27
C ALA A 461 -54.36 -33.49 -8.71
N PRO A 462 -53.67 -32.48 -9.25
CA PRO A 462 -53.89 -31.12 -8.80
C PRO A 462 -55.37 -30.83 -9.05
N THR A 463 -56.14 -30.79 -7.96
CA THR A 463 -57.39 -30.04 -7.95
C THR A 463 -56.97 -28.64 -8.32
N VAL A 464 -57.41 -28.20 -9.49
CA VAL A 464 -57.28 -26.82 -9.97
C VAL A 464 -57.86 -25.92 -8.89
N GLY A 465 -56.99 -25.45 -7.99
CA GLY A 465 -57.23 -24.27 -7.18
C GLY A 465 -56.93 -23.09 -8.09
N GLU A 466 -57.96 -22.30 -8.37
CA GLU A 466 -57.81 -21.03 -9.08
C GLU A 466 -56.86 -20.13 -8.27
N GLY A 467 -55.57 -20.05 -8.64
CA GLY A 467 -54.68 -19.02 -8.08
C GLY A 467 -53.17 -19.26 -7.97
N GLU A 468 -52.60 -20.43 -8.30
CA GLU A 468 -51.14 -20.62 -8.24
C GLU A 468 -50.49 -20.51 -9.63
N GLU A 469 -49.49 -19.62 -9.74
CA GLU A 469 -48.66 -19.47 -10.93
C GLU A 469 -47.94 -20.79 -11.20
N VAL A 470 -48.16 -21.36 -12.39
CA VAL A 470 -47.48 -22.59 -12.82
C VAL A 470 -46.02 -22.25 -13.09
N GLU A 471 -45.12 -22.57 -12.17
CA GLU A 471 -43.67 -22.53 -12.42
C GLU A 471 -43.32 -23.46 -13.57
N ILE A 472 -42.88 -22.89 -14.69
CA ILE A 472 -42.47 -23.64 -15.88
C ILE A 472 -41.03 -24.08 -15.65
N HIS A 473 -40.84 -25.29 -15.12
CA HIS A 473 -39.49 -25.85 -14.96
C HIS A 473 -38.86 -26.24 -16.30
N THR A 474 -37.60 -25.88 -16.52
CA THR A 474 -36.80 -26.44 -17.62
C THR A 474 -36.50 -27.92 -17.40
N ASP A 475 -36.19 -28.63 -18.48
CA ASP A 475 -35.71 -30.02 -18.41
C ASP A 475 -34.44 -30.16 -17.56
N MET A 476 -33.60 -29.12 -17.49
CA MET A 476 -32.42 -29.10 -16.62
C MET A 476 -32.79 -28.97 -15.14
N GLU A 477 -33.75 -28.11 -14.78
CA GLU A 477 -34.24 -28.03 -13.40
C GLU A 477 -34.84 -29.36 -12.94
N ARG A 478 -35.66 -29.99 -13.80
CA ARG A 478 -36.20 -31.34 -13.56
C ARG A 478 -35.14 -32.42 -13.44
N PHE A 479 -33.99 -32.23 -14.10
CA PHE A 479 -32.85 -33.13 -13.91
C PHE A 479 -32.28 -32.98 -12.51
N PHE A 480 -31.99 -31.75 -12.07
CA PHE A 480 -31.45 -31.49 -10.74
C PHE A 480 -32.40 -31.84 -9.59
N ASP A 481 -33.72 -31.78 -9.79
CA ASP A 481 -34.73 -32.18 -8.79
C ASP A 481 -34.77 -33.69 -8.51
N GLN A 482 -34.04 -34.50 -9.28
CA GLN A 482 -33.92 -35.95 -9.06
C GLN A 482 -32.92 -36.31 -7.95
N PHE A 483 -32.13 -35.34 -7.48
CA PHE A 483 -31.05 -35.56 -6.52
C PHE A 483 -31.43 -35.02 -5.13
N GLU A 484 -31.12 -35.78 -4.08
CA GLU A 484 -31.37 -35.35 -2.69
C GLU A 484 -30.49 -34.14 -2.30
N ASP A 485 -29.22 -34.16 -2.70
CA ASP A 485 -28.28 -33.05 -2.55
C ASP A 485 -28.12 -32.33 -3.90
N ARG A 486 -29.02 -31.37 -4.16
CA ARG A 486 -29.00 -30.54 -5.37
C ARG A 486 -27.68 -29.78 -5.55
N ARG A 487 -27.03 -29.39 -4.44
CA ARG A 487 -25.76 -28.64 -4.46
C ARG A 487 -24.63 -29.51 -5.01
N LEU A 488 -24.48 -30.73 -4.49
CA LEU A 488 -23.50 -31.70 -4.98
C LEU A 488 -23.74 -32.05 -6.46
N ALA A 489 -24.99 -32.28 -6.86
CA ALA A 489 -25.33 -32.57 -8.25
C ALA A 489 -24.98 -31.42 -9.20
N HIS A 490 -25.24 -30.17 -8.79
CA HIS A 490 -24.88 -28.98 -9.57
C HIS A 490 -23.36 -28.80 -9.70
N ASP A 491 -22.61 -28.99 -8.61
CA ASP A 491 -21.14 -28.91 -8.64
C ASP A 491 -20.53 -29.98 -9.56
N LEU A 492 -21.02 -31.23 -9.47
CA LEU A 492 -20.59 -32.32 -10.34
C LEU A 492 -20.94 -32.05 -11.81
N PHE A 493 -22.16 -31.57 -12.09
CA PHE A 493 -22.55 -31.19 -13.44
C PHE A 493 -21.64 -30.10 -14.00
N THR A 494 -21.35 -29.07 -13.21
CA THR A 494 -20.47 -27.98 -13.62
C THR A 494 -19.07 -28.50 -13.96
N ILE A 495 -18.49 -29.37 -13.12
CA ILE A 495 -17.17 -29.97 -13.37
C ILE A 495 -17.16 -30.79 -14.67
N VAL A 496 -18.17 -31.65 -14.85
CA VAL A 496 -18.26 -32.52 -16.03
C VAL A 496 -18.49 -31.70 -17.30
N GLU A 497 -19.42 -30.76 -17.25
CA GLU A 497 -19.77 -29.93 -18.38
C GLU A 497 -18.63 -29.00 -18.79
N ASP A 498 -17.95 -28.37 -17.84
CA ASP A 498 -16.76 -27.57 -18.13
C ASP A 498 -15.61 -28.44 -18.65
N THR A 499 -15.49 -29.71 -18.23
CA THR A 499 -14.52 -30.65 -18.83
C THR A 499 -14.82 -30.89 -20.31
N ARG A 500 -16.10 -31.07 -20.65
CA ARG A 500 -16.56 -31.24 -22.02
C ARG A 500 -16.25 -29.99 -22.85
N ILE A 501 -16.62 -28.82 -22.35
CA ILE A 501 -16.40 -27.54 -23.03
C ILE A 501 -14.92 -27.22 -23.19
N ASP A 502 -14.10 -27.33 -22.13
CA ASP A 502 -12.65 -27.13 -22.20
C ASP A 502 -12.01 -28.03 -23.26
N THR A 503 -12.43 -29.30 -23.31
CA THR A 503 -11.90 -30.28 -24.28
C THR A 503 -12.27 -29.90 -25.71
N ILE A 504 -13.53 -29.57 -25.98
CA ILE A 504 -13.99 -29.19 -27.31
C ILE A 504 -13.35 -27.87 -27.74
N VAL A 505 -13.35 -26.85 -26.88
CA VAL A 505 -12.73 -25.53 -27.14
C VAL A 505 -11.25 -25.69 -27.48
N LYS A 506 -10.51 -26.49 -26.71
CA LYS A 506 -9.11 -26.77 -27.03
C LYS A 506 -8.98 -27.53 -28.34
N ARG A 507 -9.84 -28.51 -28.64
CA ARG A 507 -9.77 -29.26 -29.91
C ARG A 507 -10.03 -28.36 -31.12
N GLU A 508 -11.14 -27.63 -31.14
CA GLU A 508 -11.59 -26.83 -32.28
C GLU A 508 -10.80 -25.53 -32.45
N TYR A 509 -10.41 -24.87 -31.36
CA TYR A 509 -9.76 -23.54 -31.41
C TYR A 509 -8.29 -23.58 -30.99
N ALA A 510 -7.44 -24.02 -31.91
CA ALA A 510 -5.99 -24.12 -31.67
C ALA A 510 -5.33 -22.81 -31.20
N GLY A 511 -5.86 -21.65 -31.63
CA GLY A 511 -5.31 -20.32 -31.30
C GLY A 511 -5.43 -19.92 -29.83
N VAL A 512 -6.37 -20.50 -29.06
CA VAL A 512 -6.57 -20.16 -27.64
C VAL A 512 -5.81 -21.10 -26.69
N ARG A 513 -5.41 -22.29 -27.14
CA ARG A 513 -4.83 -23.38 -26.32
C ARG A 513 -3.76 -22.92 -25.34
N ARG A 514 -2.78 -22.12 -25.79
CA ARG A 514 -1.66 -21.66 -24.95
C ARG A 514 -2.13 -20.75 -23.82
N ALA A 515 -2.96 -19.76 -24.14
CA ALA A 515 -3.52 -18.85 -23.14
C ALA A 515 -4.45 -19.61 -22.19
N PHE A 516 -5.26 -20.52 -22.72
CA PHE A 516 -6.16 -21.37 -21.94
C PHE A 516 -5.41 -22.21 -20.90
N SER A 517 -4.37 -22.93 -21.34
CA SER A 517 -3.56 -23.80 -20.46
C SER A 517 -2.85 -22.98 -19.38
N ARG A 518 -2.34 -21.78 -19.72
CA ARG A 518 -1.74 -20.87 -18.73
C ARG A 518 -2.74 -20.46 -17.66
N LEU A 519 -3.98 -20.16 -18.03
CA LEU A 519 -5.01 -19.76 -17.07
C LEU A 519 -5.48 -20.94 -16.21
N GLN A 520 -5.54 -22.15 -16.75
CA GLN A 520 -5.80 -23.36 -15.95
C GLN A 520 -4.69 -23.60 -14.92
N GLN A 521 -3.42 -23.49 -15.31
CA GLN A 521 -2.30 -23.59 -14.38
C GLN A 521 -2.39 -22.55 -13.26
N ALA A 522 -2.64 -21.29 -13.63
CA ALA A 522 -2.80 -20.20 -12.66
C ALA A 522 -3.99 -20.41 -11.71
N ALA A 523 -5.07 -21.05 -12.18
CA ALA A 523 -6.21 -21.40 -11.35
C ALA A 523 -5.83 -22.49 -10.33
N ILE A 524 -5.01 -23.46 -10.71
CA ILE A 524 -4.55 -24.56 -9.85
C ILE A 524 -3.59 -24.08 -8.77
N ASP A 525 -2.65 -23.21 -9.13
CA ASP A 525 -1.64 -22.70 -8.20
C ASP A 525 -2.25 -21.91 -7.02
N ARG A 526 -3.52 -21.48 -7.15
CA ARG A 526 -4.28 -20.77 -6.10
C ARG A 526 -5.19 -21.66 -5.26
N ARG A 527 -5.37 -22.95 -5.63
CA ARG A 527 -6.32 -23.84 -4.94
C ARG A 527 -5.77 -24.29 -3.58
N ARG A 528 -6.68 -24.45 -2.63
CA ARG A 528 -6.39 -24.97 -1.28
C ARG A 528 -5.93 -26.43 -1.33
N SER A 529 -5.18 -26.88 -0.33
CA SER A 529 -4.78 -28.29 -0.20
C SER A 529 -6.00 -29.18 -0.03
N VAL A 530 -6.03 -30.35 -0.70
CA VAL A 530 -7.13 -31.32 -0.59
C VAL A 530 -7.03 -32.14 0.69
N GLU A 531 -5.84 -32.22 1.26
CA GLU A 531 -5.52 -32.89 2.52
C GLU A 531 -6.22 -32.22 3.71
N ASP A 532 -6.52 -30.93 3.60
CA ASP A 532 -7.23 -30.14 4.62
C ASP A 532 -8.76 -30.21 4.45
N MET A 533 -9.26 -30.96 3.47
CA MET A 533 -10.68 -31.05 3.13
C MET A 533 -11.29 -32.38 3.62
N PRO A 534 -12.55 -32.39 4.07
CA PRO A 534 -13.29 -33.63 4.31
C PRO A 534 -13.41 -34.48 3.03
N ALA A 535 -13.52 -35.80 3.17
CA ALA A 535 -13.33 -36.77 2.09
C ALA A 535 -14.17 -36.50 0.84
N ARG A 536 -15.48 -36.22 0.99
CA ARG A 536 -16.35 -35.94 -0.16
C ARG A 536 -15.94 -34.64 -0.86
N GLN A 537 -15.65 -33.58 -0.09
CA GLN A 537 -15.16 -32.30 -0.64
C GLN A 537 -13.80 -32.48 -1.34
N ALA A 538 -12.87 -33.21 -0.74
CA ALA A 538 -11.56 -33.53 -1.31
C ALA A 538 -11.68 -34.30 -2.64
N MET A 539 -12.64 -35.23 -2.75
CA MET A 539 -12.88 -35.97 -3.98
C MET A 539 -13.45 -35.08 -5.10
N VAL A 540 -14.43 -34.23 -4.78
CA VAL A 540 -14.97 -33.23 -5.74
C VAL A 540 -13.87 -32.27 -6.20
N GLU A 541 -13.05 -31.80 -5.28
CA GLU A 541 -11.91 -30.93 -5.58
C GLU A 541 -10.88 -31.64 -6.49
N ASN A 542 -10.59 -32.92 -6.27
CA ASN A 542 -9.71 -33.69 -7.16
C ASN A 542 -10.32 -33.92 -8.56
N LEU A 543 -11.64 -34.11 -8.67
CA LEU A 543 -12.32 -34.16 -9.98
C LEU A 543 -12.21 -32.81 -10.69
N LEU A 544 -12.35 -31.70 -9.96
CA LEU A 544 -12.14 -30.38 -10.50
C LEU A 544 -10.69 -30.19 -10.97
N ARG A 545 -9.68 -30.57 -10.16
CA ARG A 545 -8.27 -30.54 -10.59
C ARG A 545 -8.02 -31.38 -11.85
N ALA A 546 -8.61 -32.57 -11.93
CA ALA A 546 -8.56 -33.44 -13.11
C ALA A 546 -9.21 -32.80 -14.35
N SER A 547 -10.30 -32.04 -14.16
CA SER A 547 -10.95 -31.29 -15.25
C SER A 547 -10.08 -30.18 -15.83
N LEU A 548 -9.10 -29.67 -15.05
CA LEU A 548 -8.18 -28.61 -15.46
C LEU A 548 -6.92 -29.15 -16.16
N ASP A 549 -6.90 -30.43 -16.53
CA ASP A 549 -5.80 -31.15 -17.22
C ASP A 549 -4.51 -31.35 -16.39
N GLU A 550 -4.57 -31.22 -15.07
CA GLU A 550 -3.41 -31.37 -14.17
C GLU A 550 -3.55 -32.57 -13.24
N ILE A 551 -3.49 -33.77 -13.82
CA ILE A 551 -3.58 -35.05 -13.11
C ILE A 551 -2.45 -35.19 -12.06
N GLY A 552 -1.28 -34.62 -12.31
CA GLY A 552 -0.13 -34.61 -11.38
C GLY A 552 -0.39 -33.90 -10.05
N ARG A 553 -1.41 -33.04 -9.98
CA ARG A 553 -1.80 -32.29 -8.76
C ARG A 553 -2.94 -32.95 -7.98
N ILE A 554 -3.43 -34.11 -8.44
CA ILE A 554 -4.36 -34.95 -7.69
C ILE A 554 -3.61 -35.57 -6.51
N ARG A 555 -4.23 -35.53 -5.34
CA ARG A 555 -3.73 -36.15 -4.11
C ARG A 555 -4.88 -36.91 -3.48
N TRP A 556 -4.67 -38.19 -3.17
CA TRP A 556 -5.67 -39.03 -2.54
C TRP A 556 -4.97 -40.10 -1.68
N PRO A 557 -5.59 -40.60 -0.59
CA PRO A 557 -4.99 -41.67 0.21
C PRO A 557 -4.79 -42.95 -0.60
N ASN A 558 -3.64 -43.59 -0.45
CA ASN A 558 -3.28 -44.83 -1.18
C ASN A 558 -4.27 -45.97 -0.93
N GLU A 559 -4.71 -46.12 0.32
CA GLU A 559 -5.64 -47.18 0.72
C GLU A 559 -7.02 -47.05 0.04
N LEU A 560 -7.34 -45.85 -0.47
CA LEU A 560 -8.62 -45.50 -1.09
C LEU A 560 -8.45 -45.16 -2.58
N ALA A 561 -7.37 -45.62 -3.21
CA ALA A 561 -7.08 -45.24 -4.59
C ALA A 561 -8.12 -45.76 -5.60
N GLU A 562 -8.70 -46.94 -5.38
CA GLU A 562 -9.70 -47.52 -6.30
C GLU A 562 -10.97 -46.66 -6.36
N GLU A 563 -11.33 -46.04 -5.25
CA GLU A 563 -12.49 -45.16 -5.07
C GLU A 563 -12.37 -43.89 -5.92
N MET A 564 -11.15 -43.42 -6.21
CA MET A 564 -10.91 -42.27 -7.08
C MET A 564 -10.80 -42.66 -8.57
N ARG A 565 -10.39 -43.89 -8.90
CA ARG A 565 -10.20 -44.33 -10.30
C ARG A 565 -11.49 -44.33 -11.11
N ALA A 566 -12.58 -44.84 -10.55
CA ALA A 566 -13.87 -44.90 -11.27
C ALA A 566 -14.40 -43.49 -11.61
N PRO A 567 -14.48 -42.53 -10.68
CA PRO A 567 -14.81 -41.14 -10.98
C PRO A 567 -13.91 -40.50 -12.06
N LEU A 568 -12.60 -40.70 -11.98
CA LEU A 568 -11.66 -40.18 -12.98
C LEU A 568 -11.86 -40.79 -14.37
N ARG A 569 -12.22 -42.07 -14.49
CA ARG A 569 -12.55 -42.71 -15.76
C ARG A 569 -13.83 -42.13 -16.38
N ILE A 570 -14.86 -41.86 -15.56
CA ILE A 570 -16.09 -41.19 -16.01
C ILE A 570 -15.74 -39.81 -16.56
N LEU A 571 -14.96 -39.03 -15.82
CA LEU A 571 -14.53 -37.71 -16.25
C LEU A 571 -13.65 -37.76 -17.51
N ASN A 572 -12.78 -38.75 -17.65
CA ASN A 572 -11.96 -38.90 -18.86
C ASN A 572 -12.81 -39.28 -20.08
N ARG A 573 -13.88 -40.07 -19.89
CA ARG A 573 -14.78 -40.48 -20.98
C ARG A 573 -15.57 -39.31 -21.57
N ILE A 574 -15.93 -38.28 -20.79
CA ILE A 574 -16.62 -37.08 -21.33
C ILE A 574 -15.78 -36.31 -22.36
N ARG A 575 -14.46 -36.55 -22.40
CA ARG A 575 -13.53 -35.90 -23.33
C ARG A 575 -13.58 -36.48 -24.74
N GLN A 576 -14.31 -37.58 -24.96
CA GLN A 576 -14.45 -38.21 -26.26
C GLN A 576 -15.15 -37.29 -27.27
N GLU A 577 -14.82 -37.49 -28.56
CA GLU A 577 -15.43 -36.72 -29.64
C GLU A 577 -16.93 -37.06 -29.77
N GLY A 578 -17.76 -36.03 -29.97
CA GLY A 578 -19.21 -36.19 -30.05
C GLY A 578 -19.97 -36.15 -28.72
N ALA A 579 -19.30 -36.00 -27.58
CA ALA A 579 -19.94 -35.84 -26.28
C ALA A 579 -20.92 -34.65 -26.26
N THR A 580 -22.14 -34.88 -25.77
CA THR A 580 -23.19 -33.86 -25.67
C THR A 580 -23.51 -33.50 -24.22
N VAL A 581 -24.36 -32.48 -24.00
CA VAL A 581 -24.85 -32.14 -22.66
C VAL A 581 -25.65 -33.27 -22.01
N GLN A 582 -26.28 -34.15 -22.82
CA GLN A 582 -26.93 -35.36 -22.33
C GLN A 582 -25.92 -36.33 -21.70
N ASP A 583 -24.71 -36.43 -22.28
CA ASP A 583 -23.61 -37.20 -21.69
C ASP A 583 -23.11 -36.56 -20.40
N SER A 584 -23.05 -35.23 -20.33
CA SER A 584 -22.69 -34.53 -19.09
C SER A 584 -23.69 -34.82 -17.96
N ALA A 585 -24.99 -34.79 -18.26
CA ALA A 585 -26.03 -35.14 -17.29
C ALA A 585 -25.95 -36.61 -16.84
N ALA A 586 -25.73 -37.54 -17.78
CA ALA A 586 -25.60 -38.96 -17.47
C ALA A 586 -24.34 -39.26 -16.63
N ALA A 587 -23.19 -38.65 -16.97
CA ALA A 587 -21.97 -38.76 -16.20
C ALA A 587 -22.13 -38.15 -14.80
N THR A 588 -22.84 -37.02 -14.67
CA THR A 588 -23.17 -36.41 -13.39
C THR A 588 -23.98 -37.36 -12.51
N ALA A 589 -25.01 -38.02 -13.06
CA ALA A 589 -25.83 -38.97 -12.31
C ALA A 589 -24.99 -40.16 -11.79
N LEU A 590 -24.09 -40.68 -12.61
CA LEU A 590 -23.17 -41.76 -12.22
C LEU A 590 -22.17 -41.32 -11.13
N LEU A 591 -21.59 -40.12 -11.26
CA LEU A 591 -20.70 -39.56 -10.25
C LEU A 591 -21.45 -39.31 -8.94
N TYR A 592 -22.68 -38.80 -8.99
CA TYR A 592 -23.49 -38.58 -7.81
C TYR A 592 -23.83 -39.89 -7.08
N GLU A 593 -24.21 -40.95 -7.81
CA GLU A 593 -24.47 -42.28 -7.23
C GLU A 593 -23.25 -42.80 -6.46
N TRP A 594 -22.03 -42.53 -6.96
CA TRP A 594 -20.79 -42.86 -6.28
C TRP A 594 -20.50 -41.97 -5.07
N LEU A 595 -20.47 -40.65 -5.26
CA LEU A 595 -20.03 -39.69 -4.25
C LEU A 595 -21.03 -39.52 -3.09
N SER A 596 -22.33 -39.76 -3.33
CA SER A 596 -23.35 -39.73 -2.26
C SER A 596 -23.16 -40.83 -1.22
N GLN A 597 -22.45 -41.91 -1.57
CA GLN A 597 -22.12 -43.00 -0.64
C GLN A 597 -20.87 -42.70 0.20
N ILE A 598 -20.09 -41.66 -0.15
CA ILE A 598 -18.86 -41.29 0.54
C ILE A 598 -19.21 -40.33 1.70
N PRO A 599 -18.90 -40.68 2.96
CA PRO A 599 -19.11 -39.79 4.09
C PRO A 599 -18.19 -38.58 3.99
N ASN A 600 -18.69 -37.40 4.37
CA ASN A 600 -17.92 -36.16 4.34
C ASN A 600 -17.21 -35.92 5.68
N VAL A 601 -16.24 -36.77 5.97
CA VAL A 601 -15.45 -36.80 7.22
C VAL A 601 -13.99 -36.40 6.96
N GLU A 602 -13.27 -35.93 7.98
CA GLU A 602 -11.82 -35.75 7.87
C GLU A 602 -11.10 -37.10 7.70
N LEU A 603 -10.07 -37.10 6.84
CA LEU A 603 -9.24 -38.26 6.59
C LEU A 603 -7.98 -38.19 7.46
N ASP A 604 -7.91 -39.00 8.51
CA ASP A 604 -6.72 -39.10 9.37
C ASP A 604 -5.74 -40.12 8.78
N THR A 605 -5.02 -39.72 7.73
CA THR A 605 -3.98 -40.53 7.08
C THR A 605 -2.81 -39.66 6.64
N GLU A 606 -1.59 -40.12 6.93
CA GLU A 606 -0.35 -39.49 6.49
C GLU A 606 0.11 -39.98 5.10
N ASP A 607 -0.55 -41.01 4.53
CA ASP A 607 -0.13 -41.68 3.30
C ASP A 607 -0.93 -41.21 2.07
N TRP A 608 -0.78 -39.93 1.75
CA TRP A 608 -1.28 -39.32 0.51
C TRP A 608 -0.21 -39.42 -0.57
N SER A 609 -0.55 -39.93 -1.76
CA SER A 609 0.41 -40.01 -2.87
C SER A 609 -0.01 -39.20 -4.09
N ASP A 610 0.99 -38.98 -4.96
CA ASP A 610 0.85 -38.40 -6.28
C ASP A 610 0.16 -39.41 -7.20
N PHE A 611 -1.14 -39.20 -7.45
CA PHE A 611 -1.98 -40.14 -8.19
C PHE A 611 -1.52 -40.40 -9.65
N GLU A 612 -0.69 -39.51 -10.20
CA GLU A 612 -0.06 -39.66 -11.53
C GLU A 612 0.87 -40.88 -11.62
N GLN A 613 1.52 -41.28 -10.52
CA GLN A 613 2.39 -42.46 -10.51
C GLN A 613 1.61 -43.76 -10.69
N GLU A 614 0.36 -43.84 -10.22
CA GLU A 614 -0.48 -45.03 -10.32
C GLU A 614 -1.19 -45.18 -11.68
N MET A 615 -1.55 -44.07 -12.32
CA MET A 615 -2.25 -44.07 -13.63
C MET A 615 -1.33 -44.37 -14.83
N SER A 616 -0.02 -44.54 -14.60
CA SER A 616 0.98 -44.86 -15.64
C SER A 616 0.96 -46.32 -16.10
N GLY A 617 0.11 -47.17 -15.52
CA GLY A 617 -0.22 -48.49 -16.02
C GLY A 617 -1.20 -48.42 -17.21
N ASP A 618 -0.91 -49.18 -18.27
CA ASP A 618 -1.69 -49.26 -19.51
C ASP A 618 -3.23 -49.28 -19.29
N PRO A 619 -3.97 -48.22 -19.68
CA PRO A 619 -5.41 -48.12 -19.44
C PRO A 619 -6.24 -49.05 -20.33
N ASP A 620 -5.63 -49.72 -21.32
CA ASP A 620 -6.31 -50.56 -22.32
C ASP A 620 -6.40 -52.05 -21.93
N ALA A 621 -5.97 -52.42 -20.71
CA ALA A 621 -5.87 -53.82 -20.28
C ALA A 621 -7.13 -54.39 -19.58
N GLY A 622 -8.22 -53.63 -19.45
CA GLY A 622 -9.46 -54.09 -18.79
C GLY A 622 -10.66 -54.00 -19.72
N GLU A 623 -11.21 -55.15 -20.11
CA GLU A 623 -12.40 -55.29 -20.97
C GLU A 623 -13.59 -54.42 -20.51
N ASP A 624 -14.32 -53.87 -21.49
CA ASP A 624 -15.53 -53.02 -21.47
C ASP A 624 -16.75 -53.55 -20.64
N SER A 625 -16.58 -54.48 -19.70
CA SER A 625 -17.68 -55.28 -19.14
C SER A 625 -18.17 -54.92 -17.72
N ASP A 626 -17.50 -54.07 -16.94
CA ASP A 626 -17.83 -53.85 -15.51
C ASP A 626 -18.24 -52.39 -15.19
N MET A 627 -19.10 -51.79 -16.02
CA MET A 627 -19.62 -50.43 -15.81
C MET A 627 -20.94 -50.38 -15.00
N MET A 628 -21.27 -51.44 -14.25
CA MET A 628 -22.52 -51.53 -13.48
C MET A 628 -22.26 -51.97 -12.03
N PRO A 629 -22.93 -51.41 -11.02
CA PRO A 629 -23.08 -52.11 -9.76
C PRO A 629 -23.86 -53.39 -10.06
N GLY A 630 -23.24 -54.54 -9.78
CA GLY A 630 -23.81 -55.86 -10.03
C GLY A 630 -25.20 -55.99 -9.39
N SER A 631 -26.19 -56.30 -10.21
CA SER A 631 -27.53 -56.66 -9.76
C SER A 631 -27.47 -58.01 -9.03
N GLY A 632 -27.23 -57.96 -7.72
CA GLY A 632 -27.28 -59.13 -6.83
C GLY A 632 -27.90 -58.72 -5.51
N SER A 633 -29.20 -58.91 -5.37
CA SER A 633 -29.90 -58.84 -4.09
C SER A 633 -29.41 -59.99 -3.19
N SER A 634 -28.26 -59.80 -2.55
CA SER A 634 -27.81 -60.61 -1.41
C SER A 634 -26.64 -59.90 -0.72
N GLY A 635 -26.94 -59.10 0.30
CA GLY A 635 -26.01 -58.66 1.34
C GLY A 635 -24.83 -57.81 0.89
N LEU A 636 -25.06 -56.52 0.61
CA LEU A 636 -24.01 -55.50 0.66
C LEU A 636 -23.97 -54.93 2.09
N GLU A 637 -23.45 -55.72 3.02
CA GLU A 637 -23.06 -55.27 4.36
C GLU A 637 -21.56 -54.93 4.33
N GLU A 638 -21.26 -53.66 4.56
CA GLU A 638 -20.04 -53.01 5.08
C GLU A 638 -19.70 -51.76 4.27
N SER A 639 -19.63 -50.63 4.99
CA SER A 639 -19.35 -49.27 4.52
C SER A 639 -18.13 -49.21 3.59
N PHE A 640 -18.27 -48.51 2.46
CA PHE A 640 -17.25 -48.26 1.42
C PHE A 640 -15.99 -47.53 1.91
N MET A 641 -15.94 -47.13 3.17
CA MET A 641 -14.80 -46.53 3.84
C MET A 641 -14.60 -47.28 5.16
N PRO A 642 -13.36 -47.55 5.61
CA PRO A 642 -13.12 -47.98 6.98
C PRO A 642 -13.82 -47.00 7.91
N PHE A 643 -14.71 -47.50 8.78
CA PHE A 643 -15.35 -46.67 9.80
C PHE A 643 -14.24 -46.09 10.69
N MET A 644 -13.82 -44.85 10.44
CA MET A 644 -12.79 -44.18 11.21
C MET A 644 -13.39 -43.80 12.57
N PRO A 645 -13.00 -44.46 13.68
CA PRO A 645 -13.64 -44.24 14.96
C PRO A 645 -13.30 -42.84 15.48
N GLY A 646 -14.26 -41.91 15.42
CA GLY A 646 -14.14 -40.56 16.01
C GLY A 646 -14.32 -39.38 15.06
N SER A 647 -14.48 -39.60 13.75
CA SER A 647 -14.73 -38.51 12.79
C SER A 647 -16.21 -38.13 12.72
N GLU A 648 -16.56 -36.87 12.98
CA GLU A 648 -17.91 -36.33 12.81
C GLU A 648 -18.20 -36.00 11.33
N GLU A 649 -19.37 -36.39 10.81
CA GLU A 649 -19.85 -36.04 9.47
C GLU A 649 -20.01 -34.51 9.37
N ARG A 650 -19.37 -33.89 8.37
CA ARG A 650 -19.44 -32.44 8.13
C ARG A 650 -20.38 -32.12 6.96
N PRO A 651 -21.04 -30.95 6.96
CA PRO A 651 -21.83 -30.50 5.81
C PRO A 651 -20.93 -30.37 4.56
N TYR A 652 -21.51 -30.65 3.39
CA TYR A 652 -20.82 -30.48 2.11
C TYR A 652 -20.77 -29.00 1.70
N ASP A 653 -19.59 -28.56 1.24
CA ASP A 653 -19.35 -27.23 0.68
C ASP A 653 -18.80 -27.34 -0.73
N SER A 654 -19.33 -26.49 -1.61
CA SER A 654 -18.91 -26.38 -3.01
C SER A 654 -17.44 -25.98 -3.12
N PRO A 655 -16.73 -26.46 -4.15
CA PRO A 655 -15.35 -26.07 -4.39
C PRO A 655 -15.24 -24.59 -4.73
N ASP A 656 -14.04 -24.03 -4.50
CA ASP A 656 -13.76 -22.64 -4.90
C ASP A 656 -13.90 -22.51 -6.43
N PRO A 657 -14.56 -21.42 -6.91
CA PRO A 657 -14.84 -21.24 -8.32
C PRO A 657 -13.55 -21.16 -9.16
N VAL A 658 -13.67 -21.49 -10.45
CA VAL A 658 -12.57 -21.38 -11.40
C VAL A 658 -12.74 -20.11 -12.23
N ASP A 659 -11.92 -19.08 -11.97
CA ASP A 659 -11.98 -17.76 -12.62
C ASP A 659 -12.25 -17.82 -14.13
N LEU A 660 -11.58 -18.73 -14.86
CA LEU A 660 -11.68 -18.78 -16.33
C LEU A 660 -12.99 -19.38 -16.86
N ARG A 661 -13.64 -20.22 -16.05
CA ARG A 661 -14.91 -20.89 -16.39
C ARG A 661 -16.10 -20.08 -15.92
N GLY A 662 -15.92 -19.33 -14.84
CA GLY A 662 -16.97 -18.54 -14.19
C GLY A 662 -18.19 -19.39 -13.81
N HIS A 663 -19.36 -18.77 -13.72
CA HIS A 663 -20.55 -19.46 -13.22
C HIS A 663 -21.37 -20.10 -14.35
N LEU A 664 -21.78 -21.36 -14.18
CA LEU A 664 -22.75 -22.03 -15.04
C LEU A 664 -24.14 -21.95 -14.38
N GLN A 665 -25.04 -21.17 -14.98
CA GLN A 665 -26.40 -21.02 -14.48
C GLN A 665 -27.42 -21.32 -15.59
N PRO A 666 -27.83 -22.59 -15.73
CA PRO A 666 -28.83 -22.99 -16.72
C PRO A 666 -30.18 -22.25 -16.53
N GLU A 667 -30.45 -21.81 -15.30
CA GLU A 667 -31.70 -21.14 -14.89
C GLU A 667 -31.81 -19.69 -15.42
N LEU A 668 -30.71 -19.01 -15.80
CA LEU A 668 -30.77 -17.62 -16.27
C LEU A 668 -31.34 -17.44 -17.69
N LEU A 669 -31.54 -18.53 -18.45
CA LEU A 669 -32.05 -18.48 -19.82
C LEU A 669 -33.55 -18.22 -19.94
N HIS A 670 -34.29 -18.21 -18.82
CA HIS A 670 -35.75 -18.13 -18.79
C HIS A 670 -36.33 -16.74 -19.10
N GLY A 671 -35.49 -15.74 -19.39
CA GLY A 671 -35.95 -14.37 -19.60
C GLY A 671 -36.69 -14.10 -20.92
N GLU A 672 -36.43 -14.82 -22.02
CA GLU A 672 -36.79 -14.30 -23.36
C GLU A 672 -37.39 -15.29 -24.37
N LYS A 673 -37.99 -16.42 -23.95
CA LYS A 673 -38.97 -17.14 -24.83
C LYS A 673 -40.34 -16.44 -24.89
N LYS A 674 -40.35 -15.10 -24.92
CA LYS A 674 -41.47 -14.27 -25.36
C LYS A 674 -41.04 -13.48 -26.60
N ARG A 675 -41.15 -14.10 -27.77
CA ARG A 675 -41.48 -13.41 -29.03
C ARG A 675 -41.96 -14.38 -30.09
#